data_AF-A0A4V3XDU8-F1
#
_entry.id   AF-A0A4V3XDU8-F1
#
_cell.length_a   1.000
_cell.length_b   1.000
_cell.length_c   1.000
_cell.angle_alpha   90.00
_cell.angle_beta   90.00
_cell.angle_gamma   90.00
#
_symmetry.space_group_name_H-M   'P 1'
#
loop_
_entity.id
_entity.type
_entity.pdbx_description
1 polymer ?
#
loop_
_entity_poly.entity_id
_entity_poly.type
_entity_poly.pdbx_seq_one_letter_code
_entity_poly.pdbx_strand_id
1 'polypeptide(L)'
;MRVGVVEQNITDVRAQQDLILILIVGLHGRGDDEVLAVTRDAWREIGVKKFDVRLWYVTRKRWETLGDIFCVCLDGRAPSLASSTMVFFCLLALVAAATATAASAQSLSFGPSSFAASGAFPTSIYSKYYNDPTQTSAQVQPVISDPVTHQIYPFKLTNPATIPKNDTADPHPLPSPVSSSTLLKQALRQIQLIASPETENSPFLTDSCAACQAGLGFGKMIALAAPEQGPALAVGLCEAFDESSDCSTTVGPLALGNVITQVLANADVAGYDGQLICNNFYNMCPLPPTSALNLTGWFAKPKPNPLPPPKTPSGKRLKVLHLSDFHLDPRYTTGAEANCTSNLCCREGNVASSSPNETIFPAPRFGSYRCDTPFALAGAALESIPVLAGTHDDPFDFMVYTGDLVSHDPDNELSREYILNYDHVAGLWEHEGWLPESAISLSRAHYGAYMVRRTDGLRIITLNTDFWYTANWFNYFNMTQIDTSGMFRFLTDELQDAEDAGDRVWILGHVLSGWDGTNPLQNPTNLYIFWGHTHEDQLSIYYANNGTNMTAETAQAVSWIAPSLTPLTNLNSGFRVYEVDSNTFDIVDAHTWRADVNAFPELDDQITFAPTFAFEYDTRATYGQNISGWGPNDPLNATWWHLVTEGLPPFTCFILWKPIRLSSRVGVPDIMSIKSFRAFVLFNFLRHGPNIMLYPGAFEPSPRQVHLPSAWGLPYEDLTLTTADRVKIRAYLLLQPEREQPRKSSIDYSISAIIAENTFTSLRRLIQDVLPVFSFVAPFFRQWNSVRRLAELPRTVSLLLLSGQRDEVIPPAHMRQLWEAATRASPVPFSRSKKRKAGSRLKFEQDRLGAELMRDGRLVEIPGGSHNDTWDDPTYWDAVEAFIEGLPVDSFTK
;
A
#
# COMPACT_ATOMS: atom_id res chain seq x y z
N MET A 1 -12.74 -18.49 -10.25
CA MET A 1 -13.23 -19.42 -9.21
C MET A 1 -13.32 -20.80 -9.84
N ARG A 2 -12.51 -21.76 -9.39
CA ARG A 2 -12.80 -23.19 -9.62
C ARG A 2 -13.73 -23.65 -8.51
N VAL A 3 -14.67 -24.50 -8.88
CA VAL A 3 -15.67 -25.04 -7.97
C VAL A 3 -15.35 -26.53 -7.86
N GLY A 4 -14.93 -26.97 -6.67
CA GLY A 4 -14.53 -28.35 -6.38
C GLY A 4 -15.70 -29.18 -5.82
N VAL A 5 -15.77 -30.47 -6.18
CA VAL A 5 -16.74 -31.44 -5.65
C VAL A 5 -16.02 -32.39 -4.71
N VAL A 6 -16.57 -32.75 -3.56
CA VAL A 6 -15.95 -33.76 -2.69
C VAL A 6 -16.32 -35.17 -3.13
N GLU A 7 -15.33 -36.00 -3.49
CA GLU A 7 -15.50 -37.44 -3.72
C GLU A 7 -14.57 -38.19 -2.75
N GLN A 8 -15.10 -38.77 -1.68
CA GLN A 8 -14.34 -39.63 -0.78
C GLN A 8 -15.16 -40.84 -0.31
N ASN A 9 -14.61 -42.04 -0.47
CA ASN A 9 -15.13 -43.27 0.11
C ASN A 9 -14.69 -43.36 1.58
N ILE A 10 -15.60 -43.08 2.51
CA ILE A 10 -15.38 -43.30 3.94
C ILE A 10 -15.64 -44.78 4.23
N THR A 11 -14.67 -45.65 3.92
CA THR A 11 -14.78 -47.10 4.15
C THR A 11 -13.93 -47.63 5.31
N ASP A 12 -13.08 -46.81 5.93
CA ASP A 12 -12.12 -47.27 6.95
C ASP A 12 -12.36 -46.76 8.38
N VAL A 13 -13.45 -46.03 8.65
CA VAL A 13 -13.84 -45.70 10.03
C VAL A 13 -14.74 -46.83 10.54
N ARG A 14 -14.12 -47.77 11.27
CA ARG A 14 -14.69 -48.91 12.02
C ARG A 14 -16.19 -49.22 11.79
N ALA A 15 -16.44 -50.36 11.16
CA ALA A 15 -17.75 -50.96 10.87
C ALA A 15 -18.61 -51.37 12.08
N GLN A 16 -18.81 -50.51 13.09
CA GLN A 16 -19.52 -50.89 14.32
C GLN A 16 -20.57 -49.92 14.89
N GLN A 17 -20.86 -48.76 14.27
CA GLN A 17 -21.85 -47.83 14.82
C GLN A 17 -22.76 -47.25 13.73
N ASP A 18 -24.05 -47.10 14.04
CA ASP A 18 -25.00 -46.35 13.21
C ASP A 18 -24.64 -44.85 13.33
N LEU A 19 -23.90 -44.34 12.36
CA LEU A 19 -23.31 -43.00 12.39
C LEU A 19 -24.32 -41.94 11.92
N ILE A 20 -24.58 -40.93 12.74
CA ILE A 20 -25.22 -39.67 12.32
C ILE A 20 -24.13 -38.69 11.91
N LEU A 21 -24.11 -38.26 10.64
CA LEU A 21 -23.23 -37.18 10.18
C LEU A 21 -23.90 -35.83 10.50
N ILE A 22 -23.37 -35.10 11.48
CA ILE A 22 -23.79 -33.74 11.81
C ILE A 22 -22.79 -32.76 11.22
N LEU A 23 -23.17 -32.08 10.14
CA LEU A 23 -22.35 -31.04 9.53
C LEU A 23 -22.61 -29.72 10.26
N ILE A 24 -21.66 -29.32 11.11
CA ILE A 24 -21.65 -27.97 11.71
C ILE A 24 -21.07 -27.03 10.65
N VAL A 25 -21.93 -26.18 10.05
CA VAL A 25 -21.50 -25.13 9.13
C VAL A 25 -21.44 -23.81 9.90
N GLY A 26 -20.34 -23.65 10.63
CA GLY A 26 -19.90 -22.42 11.29
C GLY A 26 -18.41 -22.19 10.99
N LEU A 27 -17.97 -20.93 10.94
CA LEU A 27 -16.59 -20.53 10.64
C LEU A 27 -15.63 -20.94 11.78
N HIS A 28 -15.33 -22.23 11.90
CA HIS A 28 -14.63 -22.82 13.06
C HIS A 28 -13.39 -23.64 12.68
N GLY A 29 -12.64 -23.19 11.66
CA GLY A 29 -11.35 -23.76 11.29
C GLY A 29 -10.18 -23.04 11.95
N ARG A 30 -9.25 -23.80 12.59
CA ARG A 30 -7.92 -23.29 12.93
C ARG A 30 -7.08 -23.20 11.65
N GLY A 31 -6.88 -21.99 11.15
CA GLY A 31 -6.01 -21.68 10.01
C GLY A 31 -6.67 -21.90 8.64
N ASP A 32 -6.53 -20.88 7.79
CA ASP A 32 -6.89 -20.78 6.37
C ASP A 32 -8.39 -20.88 5.99
N ASP A 33 -8.98 -19.70 5.74
CA ASP A 33 -9.95 -19.34 4.69
C ASP A 33 -10.91 -20.43 4.13
N GLU A 34 -12.08 -20.67 4.77
CA GLU A 34 -13.20 -21.40 4.15
C GLU A 34 -14.61 -20.82 4.47
N VAL A 35 -15.36 -20.44 3.44
CA VAL A 35 -16.80 -20.07 3.47
C VAL A 35 -17.55 -20.95 2.47
N LEU A 36 -18.62 -21.60 2.93
CA LEU A 36 -19.48 -22.47 2.12
C LEU A 36 -20.71 -21.72 1.60
N ALA A 37 -21.01 -21.87 0.31
CA ALA A 37 -22.22 -21.33 -0.30
C ALA A 37 -22.87 -22.33 -1.27
N VAL A 38 -24.19 -22.56 -1.14
CA VAL A 38 -24.91 -23.64 -1.83
C VAL A 38 -25.23 -23.29 -3.31
N THR A 39 -24.64 -24.01 -4.29
CA THR A 39 -24.80 -23.74 -5.75
C THR A 39 -25.41 -24.93 -6.55
N ARG A 40 -25.57 -24.80 -7.89
CA ARG A 40 -26.68 -25.38 -8.70
C ARG A 40 -26.46 -26.72 -9.41
N ASP A 41 -25.24 -27.20 -9.63
CA ASP A 41 -25.03 -28.19 -10.71
C ASP A 41 -25.04 -29.67 -10.25
N ALA A 42 -26.06 -30.08 -9.51
CA ALA A 42 -26.11 -31.41 -8.88
C ALA A 42 -27.08 -32.46 -9.46
N TRP A 43 -27.95 -32.21 -10.44
CA TRP A 43 -29.04 -33.19 -10.72
C TRP A 43 -29.43 -33.41 -12.18
N ARG A 44 -28.48 -33.62 -13.09
CA ARG A 44 -28.84 -34.06 -14.46
C ARG A 44 -28.16 -35.32 -15.00
N GLU A 45 -27.23 -35.94 -14.29
CA GLU A 45 -26.67 -37.21 -14.72
C GLU A 45 -26.62 -38.23 -13.58
N ILE A 46 -27.33 -39.34 -13.84
CA ILE A 46 -27.18 -40.69 -13.28
C ILE A 46 -28.00 -41.01 -12.02
N GLY A 47 -28.77 -42.10 -12.15
CA GLY A 47 -29.67 -42.64 -11.14
C GLY A 47 -28.94 -43.30 -9.97
N VAL A 48 -29.60 -43.18 -8.83
CA VAL A 48 -29.27 -43.69 -7.50
C VAL A 48 -28.72 -45.13 -7.49
N LYS A 49 -27.48 -45.28 -7.03
CA LYS A 49 -26.97 -46.35 -6.14
C LYS A 49 -25.50 -46.04 -5.81
N LYS A 50 -25.22 -45.76 -4.53
CA LYS A 50 -23.98 -45.24 -3.90
C LYS A 50 -23.98 -43.72 -3.67
N PHE A 51 -23.62 -43.36 -2.45
CA PHE A 51 -23.57 -42.02 -1.88
C PHE A 51 -22.64 -41.10 -2.69
N ASP A 52 -23.14 -39.95 -3.16
CA ASP A 52 -22.39 -38.88 -3.82
C ASP A 52 -22.85 -37.54 -3.21
N VAL A 53 -22.16 -37.07 -2.15
CA VAL A 53 -22.49 -35.82 -1.43
C VAL A 53 -21.65 -34.69 -2.02
N ARG A 54 -22.29 -33.80 -2.80
CA ARG A 54 -21.63 -32.63 -3.38
C ARG A 54 -21.71 -31.42 -2.44
N LEU A 55 -20.69 -31.24 -1.61
CA LEU A 55 -20.45 -30.02 -0.84
C LEU A 55 -19.58 -29.05 -1.66
N TRP A 56 -19.99 -27.78 -1.71
CA TRP A 56 -19.25 -26.72 -2.41
C TRP A 56 -18.64 -25.77 -1.39
N TYR A 57 -17.33 -25.72 -1.34
CA TYR A 57 -16.53 -24.85 -0.49
C TYR A 57 -15.69 -23.91 -1.38
N VAL A 58 -15.31 -22.76 -0.86
CA VAL A 58 -14.33 -21.87 -1.47
C VAL A 58 -13.11 -21.91 -0.58
N THR A 59 -11.94 -22.21 -1.15
CA THR A 59 -10.67 -22.20 -0.41
C THR A 59 -9.70 -21.23 -1.04
N ARG A 60 -8.77 -20.75 -0.21
CA ARG A 60 -7.54 -20.13 -0.68
C ARG A 60 -6.44 -21.20 -0.68
N LYS A 61 -6.14 -21.81 -1.83
CA LYS A 61 -4.82 -22.44 -2.01
C LYS A 61 -4.25 -22.27 -3.41
N ARG A 62 -2.97 -21.83 -3.38
CA ARG A 62 -1.89 -21.88 -4.37
C ARG A 62 -2.26 -22.29 -5.79
N TRP A 63 -2.17 -21.34 -6.71
CA TRP A 63 -1.96 -21.59 -8.13
C TRP A 63 -0.46 -21.82 -8.37
N GLU A 64 0.01 -23.03 -8.08
CA GLU A 64 1.20 -23.59 -8.74
C GLU A 64 0.70 -24.67 -9.70
N THR A 65 1.23 -24.69 -10.92
CA THR A 65 0.96 -25.63 -12.03
C THR A 65 -0.43 -25.62 -12.68
N LEU A 66 -0.55 -24.86 -13.77
CA LEU A 66 -1.27 -25.22 -15.02
C LEU A 66 -1.01 -24.11 -16.07
N GLY A 67 0.27 -23.98 -16.45
CA GLY A 67 0.73 -23.17 -17.58
C GLY A 67 0.85 -23.95 -18.89
N ASP A 68 0.51 -25.24 -18.89
CA ASP A 68 0.43 -26.05 -20.10
C ASP A 68 -1.03 -26.38 -20.39
N ILE A 69 -1.41 -26.27 -21.67
CA ILE A 69 -2.74 -26.43 -22.27
C ILE A 69 -3.53 -25.12 -22.39
N PHE A 70 -3.05 -24.22 -23.25
CA PHE A 70 -3.87 -23.62 -24.32
C PHE A 70 -2.95 -23.10 -25.44
N CYS A 71 -2.34 -24.04 -26.15
CA CYS A 71 -1.82 -23.79 -27.50
C CYS A 71 -2.48 -24.81 -28.44
N VAL A 72 -3.04 -24.27 -29.53
CA VAL A 72 -3.43 -24.95 -30.78
C VAL A 72 -4.80 -25.62 -30.81
N CYS A 73 -5.72 -24.96 -31.52
CA CYS A 73 -6.37 -25.58 -32.69
C CYS A 73 -7.10 -24.51 -33.53
N LEU A 74 -6.37 -23.83 -34.42
CA LEU A 74 -6.86 -23.37 -35.73
C LEU A 74 -5.66 -23.21 -36.67
N ASP A 75 -5.19 -24.32 -37.25
CA ASP A 75 -5.00 -24.38 -38.70
C ASP A 75 -4.90 -25.85 -39.14
N GLY A 76 -5.70 -26.19 -40.13
CA GLY A 76 -5.88 -27.56 -40.60
C GLY A 76 -4.75 -28.00 -41.52
N ARG A 77 -4.27 -29.23 -41.30
CA ARG A 77 -4.08 -30.31 -42.30
C ARG A 77 -3.15 -31.39 -41.71
N ALA A 78 -3.70 -32.59 -41.52
CA ALA A 78 -2.91 -33.84 -41.47
C ALA A 78 -2.45 -34.21 -42.90
N PRO A 79 -1.34 -34.95 -43.08
CA PRO A 79 -1.38 -36.43 -42.94
C PRO A 79 -0.07 -37.00 -42.30
N SER A 80 -0.12 -37.93 -41.34
CA SER A 80 -0.22 -39.40 -41.45
C SER A 80 1.14 -40.16 -41.34
N LEU A 81 1.06 -41.32 -40.66
CA LEU A 81 1.98 -42.47 -40.60
C LEU A 81 3.22 -42.47 -39.64
N ALA A 82 3.00 -43.13 -38.50
CA ALA A 82 3.56 -44.45 -38.14
C ALA A 82 5.01 -44.62 -37.64
N SER A 83 5.08 -45.23 -36.44
CA SER A 83 6.00 -46.32 -36.00
C SER A 83 7.30 -45.98 -35.27
N SER A 84 7.31 -46.39 -33.99
CA SER A 84 8.35 -47.18 -33.30
C SER A 84 9.80 -46.70 -33.26
N THR A 85 10.26 -46.23 -32.08
CA THR A 85 11.42 -46.81 -31.33
C THR A 85 11.74 -45.96 -30.07
N MET A 86 11.28 -46.40 -28.90
CA MET A 86 11.93 -46.11 -27.61
C MET A 86 12.95 -47.22 -27.37
N VAL A 87 14.20 -46.84 -27.10
CA VAL A 87 15.22 -47.49 -26.25
C VAL A 87 16.55 -46.98 -26.77
N PHE A 88 17.14 -45.99 -26.09
CA PHE A 88 18.58 -45.72 -25.90
C PHE A 88 18.69 -44.30 -25.33
N PHE A 89 19.64 -44.07 -24.42
CA PHE A 89 19.89 -42.85 -23.61
C PHE A 89 19.20 -42.77 -22.25
N CYS A 90 19.65 -43.61 -21.31
CA CYS A 90 19.50 -43.33 -19.87
C CYS A 90 20.76 -43.69 -19.05
N LEU A 91 21.96 -43.57 -19.64
CA LEU A 91 23.20 -44.03 -18.97
C LEU A 91 24.40 -43.07 -19.07
N LEU A 92 24.18 -41.78 -19.36
CA LEU A 92 25.25 -40.78 -19.47
C LEU A 92 25.06 -39.50 -18.63
N ALA A 93 24.12 -39.50 -17.67
CA ALA A 93 23.81 -38.34 -16.83
C ALA A 93 24.21 -38.52 -15.34
N LEU A 94 25.19 -39.38 -15.03
CA LEU A 94 25.55 -39.69 -13.63
C LEU A 94 27.05 -39.53 -13.28
N VAL A 95 27.86 -38.87 -14.13
CA VAL A 95 29.30 -38.65 -13.82
C VAL A 95 29.75 -37.18 -13.97
N ALA A 96 28.84 -36.21 -14.14
CA ALA A 96 29.19 -34.78 -14.22
C ALA A 96 28.75 -33.95 -12.99
N ALA A 97 28.64 -34.58 -11.81
CA ALA A 97 28.30 -33.92 -10.56
C ALA A 97 29.31 -34.25 -9.45
N ALA A 98 30.60 -34.05 -9.73
CA ALA A 98 31.64 -34.17 -8.71
C ALA A 98 32.92 -33.39 -9.07
N THR A 99 32.80 -32.08 -9.38
CA THR A 99 33.83 -31.05 -9.15
C THR A 99 33.23 -29.67 -9.49
N ALA A 100 32.30 -29.20 -8.69
CA ALA A 100 32.05 -27.77 -8.56
C ALA A 100 32.45 -27.42 -7.12
N THR A 101 33.63 -26.84 -6.95
CA THR A 101 33.98 -26.15 -5.72
C THR A 101 32.93 -25.07 -5.52
N ALA A 102 32.03 -25.28 -4.55
CA ALA A 102 31.14 -24.24 -4.08
C ALA A 102 32.01 -23.11 -3.54
N ALA A 103 32.15 -22.02 -4.30
CA ALA A 103 32.56 -20.76 -3.72
C ALA A 103 31.48 -20.41 -2.68
N SER A 104 31.82 -20.45 -1.40
CA SER A 104 30.85 -20.10 -0.36
C SER A 104 30.48 -18.63 -0.55
N ALA A 105 29.18 -18.35 -0.69
CA ALA A 105 28.70 -16.99 -0.62
C ALA A 105 29.12 -16.39 0.73
N GLN A 106 29.93 -15.34 0.73
CA GLN A 106 30.12 -14.50 1.91
C GLN A 106 28.85 -13.65 2.05
N SER A 107 27.81 -14.19 2.69
CA SER A 107 26.75 -13.32 3.23
C SER A 107 27.37 -12.45 4.30
N LEU A 108 27.19 -11.14 4.21
CA LEU A 108 27.66 -10.24 5.26
C LEU A 108 26.97 -10.59 6.58
N SER A 109 27.70 -10.56 7.69
CA SER A 109 27.10 -10.75 9.01
C SER A 109 26.46 -9.44 9.44
N PHE A 110 25.16 -9.48 9.74
CA PHE A 110 24.47 -8.43 10.45
C PHE A 110 24.55 -8.68 11.96
N GLY A 111 24.13 -7.68 12.75
CA GLY A 111 24.02 -7.80 14.19
C GLY A 111 22.79 -8.61 14.62
N PRO A 112 22.26 -8.37 15.83
CA PRO A 112 21.05 -9.05 16.29
C PRO A 112 19.84 -8.69 15.41
N SER A 113 18.83 -9.56 15.38
CA SER A 113 17.58 -9.33 14.63
C SER A 113 16.74 -8.19 15.20
N SER A 114 17.02 -7.75 16.42
CA SER A 114 16.42 -6.56 17.01
C SER A 114 17.34 -5.95 18.06
N PHE A 115 17.19 -4.65 18.28
CA PHE A 115 17.97 -3.91 19.26
C PHE A 115 17.14 -2.75 19.79
N ALA A 116 17.23 -2.54 21.11
CA ALA A 116 16.69 -1.37 21.78
C ALA A 116 17.88 -0.61 22.40
N ALA A 117 18.06 0.64 21.99
CA ALA A 117 19.03 1.54 22.62
C ALA A 117 18.60 1.88 24.05
N SER A 118 19.41 2.67 24.77
CA SER A 118 19.02 3.16 26.09
C SER A 118 17.82 4.10 25.96
N GLY A 119 16.84 3.98 26.85
CA GLY A 119 15.70 4.91 26.89
C GLY A 119 16.08 6.30 27.39
N ALA A 120 17.26 6.46 28.00
CA ALA A 120 17.84 7.76 28.31
C ALA A 120 18.46 8.36 27.04
N PHE A 121 18.22 9.64 26.78
CA PHE A 121 18.83 10.30 25.63
C PHE A 121 20.36 10.32 25.75
N PRO A 122 21.11 9.95 24.68
CA PRO A 122 22.57 9.99 24.69
C PRO A 122 23.09 11.43 24.77
N THR A 123 23.47 11.84 25.98
CA THR A 123 23.91 13.22 26.29
C THR A 123 25.26 13.59 25.67
N SER A 124 25.96 12.64 25.05
CA SER A 124 27.20 12.86 24.31
C SER A 124 26.98 13.42 22.90
N ILE A 125 25.76 13.36 22.35
CA ILE A 125 25.48 13.87 20.99
C ILE A 125 25.70 15.39 20.92
N TYR A 126 25.35 16.13 21.97
CA TYR A 126 25.54 17.57 22.02
C TYR A 126 26.35 17.98 23.25
N SER A 127 27.11 19.06 23.12
CA SER A 127 27.97 19.55 24.21
C SER A 127 27.19 20.16 25.38
N LYS A 128 26.00 20.72 25.12
CA LYS A 128 25.15 21.44 26.08
C LYS A 128 23.67 21.33 25.72
N TYR A 129 22.82 21.49 26.72
CA TYR A 129 21.36 21.43 26.60
C TYR A 129 20.72 22.57 27.40
N TYR A 130 19.57 23.05 26.93
CA TYR A 130 18.77 24.06 27.62
C TYR A 130 17.91 23.47 28.75
N ASN A 131 17.53 22.20 28.62
CA ASN A 131 16.86 21.41 29.64
C ASN A 131 17.71 20.19 30.03
N ASP A 132 17.26 19.43 31.03
CA ASP A 132 17.87 18.15 31.36
C ASP A 132 17.45 17.11 30.29
N PRO A 133 18.37 16.64 29.45
CA PRO A 133 18.06 15.73 28.33
C PRO A 133 17.60 14.34 28.79
N THR A 134 17.69 14.02 30.09
CA THR A 134 17.26 12.73 30.62
C THR A 134 15.79 12.70 31.07
N GLN A 135 15.11 13.85 31.09
CA GLN A 135 13.69 13.94 31.43
C GLN A 135 12.83 13.27 30.36
N THR A 136 11.81 12.51 30.79
CA THR A 136 10.90 11.83 29.86
C THR A 136 9.68 12.66 29.49
N SER A 137 9.32 13.62 30.34
CA SER A 137 8.12 14.48 30.18
C SER A 137 8.32 15.66 29.23
N ALA A 138 9.55 15.90 28.75
CA ALA A 138 9.86 17.00 27.86
C ALA A 138 10.81 16.53 26.76
N GLN A 139 10.65 17.06 25.55
CA GLN A 139 11.61 16.82 24.48
C GLN A 139 12.98 17.43 24.83
N VAL A 140 14.04 16.75 24.42
CA VAL A 140 15.43 17.22 24.48
C VAL A 140 15.61 18.53 23.70
N GLN A 141 16.21 19.53 24.33
CA GLN A 141 16.50 20.83 23.72
C GLN A 141 18.01 21.09 23.69
N PRO A 142 18.73 20.63 22.65
CA PRO A 142 20.16 20.83 22.55
C PRO A 142 20.51 22.30 22.29
N VAL A 143 21.66 22.74 22.81
CA VAL A 143 22.26 24.01 22.39
C VAL A 143 23.01 23.75 21.09
N ILE A 144 22.38 24.06 19.95
CA ILE A 144 22.94 23.82 18.63
C ILE A 144 23.96 24.91 18.31
N SER A 145 25.21 24.51 18.07
CA SER A 145 26.28 25.39 17.60
C SER A 145 26.74 24.96 16.22
N ASP A 146 26.86 25.91 15.32
CA ASP A 146 27.47 25.71 14.02
C ASP A 146 29.00 25.53 14.19
N PRO A 147 29.58 24.38 13.81
CA PRO A 147 31.02 24.16 13.93
C PRO A 147 31.85 24.96 12.90
N VAL A 148 31.24 25.44 11.81
CA VAL A 148 31.87 26.22 10.74
C VAL A 148 31.87 27.71 11.06
N THR A 149 30.71 28.27 11.42
CA THR A 149 30.60 29.71 11.74
C THR A 149 30.80 30.04 13.22
N HIS A 150 30.83 29.03 14.08
CA HIS A 150 30.89 29.15 15.55
C HIS A 150 29.71 29.93 16.16
N GLN A 151 28.62 30.08 15.42
CA GLN A 151 27.40 30.71 15.92
C GLN A 151 26.54 29.69 16.70
N ILE A 152 25.88 30.16 17.76
CA ILE A 152 24.88 29.37 18.48
C ILE A 152 23.53 29.73 17.91
N TYR A 153 22.79 28.74 17.44
CA TYR A 153 21.46 28.94 16.90
C TYR A 153 20.48 29.38 18.00
N PRO A 154 19.53 30.28 17.68
CA PRO A 154 18.58 30.78 18.66
C PRO A 154 17.75 29.66 19.31
N PHE A 155 17.57 29.72 20.63
CA PHE A 155 16.77 28.76 21.39
C PHE A 155 15.35 28.56 20.85
N LYS A 156 14.75 29.60 20.25
CA LYS A 156 13.40 29.53 19.66
C LYS A 156 13.24 28.43 18.60
N LEU A 157 14.33 28.01 17.93
CA LEU A 157 14.29 26.99 16.88
C LEU A 157 14.10 25.58 17.44
N THR A 158 14.41 25.36 18.73
CA THR A 158 14.23 24.08 19.43
C THR A 158 13.20 24.17 20.55
N ASN A 159 12.48 25.29 20.67
CA ASN A 159 11.55 25.52 21.76
C ASN A 159 10.10 25.38 21.28
N PRO A 160 9.38 24.33 21.72
CA PRO A 160 8.00 24.07 21.30
C PRO A 160 7.02 25.19 21.66
N ALA A 161 7.32 26.00 22.68
CA ALA A 161 6.44 27.07 23.13
C ALA A 161 6.59 28.38 22.34
N THR A 162 7.55 28.47 21.42
CA THR A 162 7.87 29.73 20.71
C THR A 162 7.90 29.58 19.19
N ILE A 163 7.06 28.69 18.65
CA ILE A 163 6.88 28.52 17.21
C ILE A 163 6.41 29.87 16.60
N PRO A 164 7.17 30.46 15.65
CA PRO A 164 6.80 31.72 15.03
C PRO A 164 5.53 31.52 14.19
N LYS A 165 4.55 32.40 14.33
CA LYS A 165 3.34 32.36 13.49
C LYS A 165 3.53 33.02 12.13
N ASN A 166 4.61 33.78 11.98
CA ASN A 166 4.94 34.58 10.81
C ASN A 166 6.47 34.66 10.73
N ASP A 167 7.05 34.32 9.58
CA ASP A 167 8.46 34.60 9.33
C ASP A 167 8.65 36.04 8.88
N THR A 168 9.31 36.83 9.71
CA THR A 168 9.69 38.22 9.41
C THR A 168 11.20 38.39 9.30
N ALA A 169 11.97 37.32 9.51
CA ALA A 169 13.42 37.32 9.45
C ALA A 169 13.91 37.09 8.03
N ASP A 170 13.24 36.20 7.28
CA ASP A 170 13.67 35.91 5.92
C ASP A 170 13.29 37.02 4.92
N PRO A 171 14.20 37.34 3.98
CA PRO A 171 13.87 38.25 2.90
C PRO A 171 12.90 37.55 1.95
N HIS A 172 11.77 38.21 1.70
CA HIS A 172 10.81 37.76 0.70
C HIS A 172 10.90 38.67 -0.53
N PRO A 173 11.79 38.37 -1.49
CA PRO A 173 12.03 39.24 -2.62
C PRO A 173 10.80 39.30 -3.54
N LEU A 174 10.60 40.47 -4.12
CA LEU A 174 9.58 40.73 -5.14
C LEU A 174 10.27 41.21 -6.42
N PRO A 175 9.68 40.95 -7.60
CA PRO A 175 10.20 41.49 -8.84
C PRO A 175 10.10 43.03 -8.83
N SER A 176 10.95 43.69 -9.61
CA SER A 176 10.85 45.15 -9.79
C SER A 176 9.71 45.50 -10.76
N PRO A 177 8.97 46.60 -10.53
CA PRO A 177 7.97 47.09 -11.47
C PRO A 177 8.59 47.32 -12.86
N VAL A 178 7.90 46.87 -13.91
CA VAL A 178 8.37 47.05 -15.29
C VAL A 178 7.92 48.38 -15.89
N SER A 179 8.55 48.81 -16.99
CA SER A 179 8.19 50.05 -17.68
C SER A 179 6.75 50.02 -18.23
N SER A 180 6.14 51.20 -18.34
CA SER A 180 4.80 51.37 -18.95
C SER A 180 4.71 50.81 -20.37
N SER A 181 5.80 50.87 -21.15
CA SER A 181 5.89 50.26 -22.48
C SER A 181 5.80 48.73 -22.45
N THR A 182 6.39 48.08 -21.43
CA THR A 182 6.31 46.64 -21.23
C THR A 182 4.92 46.23 -20.74
N LEU A 183 4.32 47.01 -19.83
CA LEU A 183 2.93 46.81 -19.40
C LEU A 183 1.95 46.91 -20.58
N LEU A 184 2.12 47.89 -21.46
CA LEU A 184 1.30 48.02 -22.66
C LEU A 184 1.45 46.81 -23.58
N LYS A 185 2.67 46.30 -23.78
CA LYS A 185 2.90 45.07 -24.56
C LYS A 185 2.18 43.87 -23.94
N GLN A 186 2.25 43.70 -22.63
CA GLN A 186 1.57 42.62 -21.93
C GLN A 186 0.04 42.75 -22.03
N ALA A 187 -0.51 43.95 -21.83
CA ALA A 187 -1.94 44.19 -21.95
C ALA A 187 -2.46 43.92 -23.38
N LEU A 188 -1.74 44.40 -24.40
CA LEU A 188 -2.07 44.12 -25.80
C LEU A 188 -2.01 42.63 -26.12
N ARG A 189 -1.02 41.91 -25.58
CA ARG A 189 -0.92 40.45 -25.73
C ARG A 189 -2.13 39.74 -25.13
N GLN A 190 -2.56 40.13 -23.92
CA GLN A 190 -3.74 39.57 -23.27
C GLN A 190 -5.02 39.85 -24.07
N ILE A 191 -5.19 41.07 -24.59
CA ILE A 191 -6.33 41.43 -25.44
C ILE A 191 -6.34 40.62 -26.73
N GLN A 192 -5.19 40.42 -27.38
CA GLN A 192 -5.10 39.62 -28.61
C GLN A 192 -5.48 38.16 -28.40
N LEU A 193 -5.11 37.58 -27.25
CA LEU A 193 -5.51 36.23 -26.86
C LEU A 193 -7.02 36.15 -26.65
N ILE A 194 -7.58 37.15 -25.97
CA ILE A 194 -9.03 37.26 -25.76
C ILE A 194 -9.81 37.40 -27.07
N ALA A 195 -9.24 38.10 -28.06
CA ALA A 195 -9.87 38.41 -29.33
C ALA A 195 -9.58 37.41 -30.47
N SER A 196 -8.89 36.29 -30.21
CA SER A 196 -8.47 35.36 -31.26
C SER A 196 -9.64 34.59 -31.91
N PRO A 197 -9.59 34.22 -33.21
CA PRO A 197 -10.77 33.83 -34.00
C PRO A 197 -11.32 32.42 -33.78
N GLU A 198 -10.80 31.64 -32.82
CA GLU A 198 -11.35 30.31 -32.48
C GLU A 198 -12.62 30.40 -31.60
N THR A 199 -13.13 31.62 -31.36
CA THR A 199 -14.18 31.92 -30.40
C THR A 199 -15.52 32.26 -31.07
N GLU A 200 -16.26 31.26 -31.54
CA GLU A 200 -17.71 31.41 -31.72
C GLU A 200 -18.41 31.01 -30.40
N ASN A 201 -18.85 32.03 -29.65
CA ASN A 201 -19.29 32.05 -28.25
C ASN A 201 -18.14 32.18 -27.25
N SER A 202 -18.19 33.22 -26.41
CA SER A 202 -17.16 33.60 -25.42
C SER A 202 -16.69 32.39 -24.58
N PRO A 203 -15.50 31.82 -24.83
CA PRO A 203 -14.99 30.66 -24.10
C PRO A 203 -14.77 30.94 -22.61
N PHE A 204 -14.63 32.23 -22.24
CA PHE A 204 -14.41 32.69 -20.87
C PHE A 204 -15.49 32.25 -19.87
N LEU A 205 -16.69 31.90 -20.35
CA LEU A 205 -17.81 31.48 -19.50
C LEU A 205 -18.03 29.95 -19.50
N THR A 206 -17.39 29.21 -20.42
CA THR A 206 -17.65 27.77 -20.62
C THR A 206 -16.42 26.88 -20.59
N ASP A 207 -15.22 27.45 -20.79
CA ASP A 207 -13.94 26.74 -20.72
C ASP A 207 -13.18 27.15 -19.46
N SER A 208 -13.06 26.20 -18.52
CA SER A 208 -12.33 26.41 -17.26
C SER A 208 -10.85 26.73 -17.49
N CYS A 209 -10.23 26.19 -18.55
CA CYS A 209 -8.82 26.40 -18.82
C CYS A 209 -8.57 27.84 -19.29
N ALA A 210 -9.36 28.30 -20.26
CA ALA A 210 -9.31 29.67 -20.75
C ALA A 210 -9.63 30.68 -19.63
N ALA A 211 -10.58 30.37 -18.76
CA ALA A 211 -10.90 31.20 -17.59
C ALA A 211 -9.71 31.31 -16.62
N CYS A 212 -9.05 30.18 -16.32
CA CYS A 212 -7.89 30.16 -15.44
C CYS A 212 -6.71 30.95 -16.03
N GLN A 213 -6.31 30.69 -17.28
CA GLN A 213 -5.22 31.40 -17.93
C GLN A 213 -5.51 32.91 -18.07
N ALA A 214 -6.77 33.29 -18.28
CA ALA A 214 -7.17 34.70 -18.25
C ALA A 214 -6.97 35.32 -16.85
N GLY A 215 -7.36 34.59 -15.80
CA GLY A 215 -7.10 34.95 -14.40
C GLY A 215 -5.61 35.15 -14.11
N LEU A 216 -4.77 34.20 -14.53
CA LEU A 216 -3.31 34.31 -14.42
C LEU A 216 -2.77 35.51 -15.21
N GLY A 217 -3.37 35.86 -16.35
CA GLY A 217 -3.07 37.07 -17.12
C GLY A 217 -3.27 38.36 -16.33
N PHE A 218 -4.38 38.47 -15.57
CA PHE A 218 -4.60 39.59 -14.65
C PHE A 218 -3.61 39.58 -13.49
N GLY A 219 -3.33 38.40 -12.91
CA GLY A 219 -2.31 38.24 -11.89
C GLY A 219 -0.92 38.71 -12.34
N LYS A 220 -0.51 38.33 -13.57
CA LYS A 220 0.74 38.80 -14.19
C LYS A 220 0.77 40.31 -14.35
N MET A 221 -0.32 40.95 -14.73
CA MET A 221 -0.37 42.43 -14.84
C MET A 221 -0.10 43.10 -13.49
N ILE A 222 -0.66 42.57 -12.39
CA ILE A 222 -0.39 43.07 -11.04
C ILE A 222 1.07 42.79 -10.65
N ALA A 223 1.56 41.57 -10.86
CA ALA A 223 2.93 41.19 -10.56
C ALA A 223 3.98 42.06 -11.29
N LEU A 224 3.66 42.57 -12.49
CA LEU A 224 4.54 43.44 -13.27
C LEU A 224 4.39 44.94 -12.94
N ALA A 225 3.18 45.39 -12.60
CA ALA A 225 2.89 46.82 -12.40
C ALA A 225 3.02 47.27 -10.95
N ALA A 226 2.58 46.43 -10.02
CA ALA A 226 2.51 46.68 -8.57
C ALA A 226 2.81 45.36 -7.83
N PRO A 227 4.03 44.81 -7.96
CA PRO A 227 4.43 43.53 -7.37
C PRO A 227 4.16 43.43 -5.86
N GLU A 228 4.22 44.54 -5.14
CA GLU A 228 3.88 44.63 -3.71
C GLU A 228 2.42 44.29 -3.39
N GLN A 229 1.52 44.33 -4.39
CA GLN A 229 0.12 43.93 -4.26
C GLN A 229 -0.11 42.46 -4.63
N GLY A 230 0.90 41.76 -5.17
CA GLY A 230 0.80 40.37 -5.58
C GLY A 230 0.34 39.42 -4.47
N PRO A 231 0.91 39.46 -3.25
CA PRO A 231 0.43 38.64 -2.14
C PRO A 231 -1.01 38.94 -1.72
N ALA A 232 -1.41 40.21 -1.71
CA ALA A 232 -2.79 40.59 -1.39
C ALA A 232 -3.79 40.02 -2.42
N LEU A 233 -3.39 40.00 -3.70
CA LEU A 233 -4.16 39.33 -4.75
C LEU A 233 -4.23 37.81 -4.50
N ALA A 234 -3.12 37.17 -4.16
CA ALA A 234 -3.10 35.73 -3.89
C ALA A 234 -4.03 35.35 -2.72
N VAL A 235 -4.03 36.13 -1.63
CA VAL A 235 -4.97 35.97 -0.51
C VAL A 235 -6.41 36.11 -0.97
N GLY A 236 -6.74 37.20 -1.69
CA GLY A 236 -8.11 37.42 -2.17
C GLY A 236 -8.61 36.34 -3.12
N LEU A 237 -7.71 35.74 -3.92
CA LEU A 237 -8.05 34.59 -4.77
C LEU A 237 -8.28 33.33 -3.93
N CYS A 238 -7.39 33.02 -3.00
CA CYS A 238 -7.54 31.88 -2.09
C CYS A 238 -8.88 31.94 -1.33
N GLU A 239 -9.25 33.11 -0.81
CA GLU A 239 -10.53 33.32 -0.12
C GLU A 239 -11.74 33.19 -1.06
N ALA A 240 -11.63 33.69 -2.29
CA ALA A 240 -12.72 33.62 -3.27
C ALA A 240 -13.02 32.19 -3.72
N PHE A 241 -12.02 31.31 -3.71
CA PHE A 241 -12.14 29.90 -4.11
C PHE A 241 -12.23 28.92 -2.92
N ASP A 242 -12.20 29.42 -1.68
CA ASP A 242 -12.26 28.63 -0.45
C ASP A 242 -11.15 27.55 -0.39
N GLU A 243 -9.94 27.92 -0.82
CA GLU A 243 -8.80 26.99 -0.97
C GLU A 243 -8.10 26.67 0.38
N SER A 244 -8.19 27.58 1.35
CA SER A 244 -7.64 27.40 2.69
C SER A 244 -8.51 28.13 3.72
N SER A 245 -8.58 27.57 4.94
CA SER A 245 -9.23 28.22 6.08
C SER A 245 -8.45 29.43 6.61
N ASP A 246 -7.16 29.55 6.25
CA ASP A 246 -6.31 30.70 6.59
C ASP A 246 -5.41 31.10 5.40
N CYS A 247 -6.02 31.73 4.41
CA CYS A 247 -5.34 32.20 3.21
C CYS A 247 -4.25 33.24 3.51
N SER A 248 -4.40 34.05 4.57
CA SER A 248 -3.44 35.09 4.95
C SER A 248 -2.09 34.51 5.36
N THR A 249 -2.09 33.37 6.06
CA THR A 249 -0.84 32.69 6.46
C THR A 249 -0.33 31.72 5.39
N THR A 250 -1.20 31.19 4.53
CA THR A 250 -0.82 30.24 3.47
C THR A 250 -0.21 30.93 2.24
N VAL A 251 -0.84 31.99 1.74
CA VAL A 251 -0.47 32.67 0.49
C VAL A 251 -0.24 34.17 0.65
N GLY A 252 -0.10 34.63 1.90
CA GLY A 252 0.21 36.03 2.20
C GLY A 252 1.66 36.41 1.94
N PRO A 253 2.05 37.65 2.31
CA PRO A 253 3.38 38.20 2.04
C PRO A 253 4.52 37.53 2.82
N LEU A 254 4.20 36.76 3.88
CA LEU A 254 5.17 36.04 4.70
C LEU A 254 5.16 34.53 4.42
N ALA A 255 4.62 34.14 3.26
CA ALA A 255 4.47 32.77 2.80
C ALA A 255 4.52 32.75 1.25
N LEU A 256 3.75 31.87 0.61
CA LEU A 256 3.81 31.64 -0.84
C LEU A 256 3.47 32.85 -1.71
N GLY A 257 2.81 33.90 -1.19
CA GLY A 257 2.34 35.03 -2.00
C GLY A 257 3.46 35.72 -2.80
N ASN A 258 4.64 35.85 -2.21
CA ASN A 258 5.79 36.45 -2.89
C ASN A 258 6.41 35.51 -3.93
N VAL A 259 6.41 34.20 -3.70
CA VAL A 259 6.84 33.17 -4.66
C VAL A 259 5.90 33.15 -5.86
N ILE A 260 4.59 33.08 -5.63
CA ILE A 260 3.56 33.13 -6.66
C ILE A 260 3.73 34.41 -7.51
N THR A 261 3.94 35.56 -6.87
CA THR A 261 4.16 36.84 -7.57
C THR A 261 5.39 36.79 -8.49
N GLN A 262 6.50 36.23 -8.03
CA GLN A 262 7.70 36.04 -8.85
C GLN A 262 7.44 35.12 -10.04
N VAL A 263 6.75 33.99 -9.83
CA VAL A 263 6.41 33.04 -10.90
C VAL A 263 5.50 33.70 -11.93
N LEU A 264 4.45 34.39 -11.51
CA LEU A 264 3.54 35.08 -12.44
C LEU A 264 4.23 36.18 -13.25
N ALA A 265 5.19 36.90 -12.66
CA ALA A 265 5.96 37.91 -13.39
C ALA A 265 6.77 37.28 -14.55
N ASN A 266 7.30 36.07 -14.34
CA ASN A 266 8.19 35.40 -15.30
C ASN A 266 7.47 34.44 -16.26
N ALA A 267 6.40 33.78 -15.83
CA ALA A 267 5.69 32.73 -16.57
C ALA A 267 4.98 33.24 -17.83
N ASP A 268 4.97 32.44 -18.90
CA ASP A 268 4.03 32.61 -20.01
C ASP A 268 2.63 32.11 -19.60
N VAL A 269 1.95 32.92 -18.80
CA VAL A 269 0.64 32.62 -18.18
C VAL A 269 -0.50 32.37 -19.17
N ALA A 270 -0.32 32.73 -20.45
CA ALA A 270 -1.27 32.46 -21.51
C ALA A 270 -0.86 31.30 -22.42
N GLY A 271 0.36 30.78 -22.24
CA GLY A 271 0.92 29.67 -23.00
C GLY A 271 1.09 28.42 -22.15
N TYR A 272 2.19 27.71 -22.39
CA TYR A 272 2.49 26.41 -21.79
C TYR A 272 2.59 26.47 -20.26
N ASP A 273 3.29 27.49 -19.74
CA ASP A 273 3.46 27.70 -18.30
C ASP A 273 2.11 27.88 -17.60
N GLY A 274 1.26 28.77 -18.13
CA GLY A 274 -0.08 29.01 -17.60
C GLY A 274 -0.97 27.77 -17.62
N GLN A 275 -0.88 26.95 -18.68
CA GLN A 275 -1.64 25.70 -18.75
C GLN A 275 -1.19 24.70 -17.68
N LEU A 276 0.13 24.59 -17.42
CA LEU A 276 0.67 23.76 -16.34
C LEU A 276 0.26 24.26 -14.96
N ILE A 277 0.35 25.57 -14.69
CA ILE A 277 -0.11 26.18 -13.43
C ILE A 277 -1.60 25.87 -13.20
N CYS A 278 -2.43 26.10 -14.22
CA CYS A 278 -3.86 25.86 -14.17
C CYS A 278 -4.23 24.37 -14.05
N ASN A 279 -3.41 23.47 -14.58
CA ASN A 279 -3.62 22.03 -14.40
C ASN A 279 -3.23 21.60 -12.98
N ASN A 280 -2.04 21.99 -12.52
CA ASN A 280 -1.46 21.51 -11.26
C ASN A 280 -2.14 22.08 -10.02
N PHE A 281 -2.26 23.41 -9.94
CA PHE A 281 -2.71 24.09 -8.72
C PHE A 281 -4.22 24.33 -8.66
N TYR A 282 -4.91 24.32 -9.81
CA TYR A 282 -6.34 24.64 -9.88
C TYR A 282 -7.18 23.54 -10.53
N ASN A 283 -6.56 22.53 -11.15
CA ASN A 283 -7.26 21.46 -11.88
C ASN A 283 -8.27 21.99 -12.93
N MET A 284 -7.97 23.14 -13.56
CA MET A 284 -8.84 23.84 -14.50
C MET A 284 -8.43 23.64 -15.96
N CYS A 285 -7.20 23.21 -16.23
CA CYS A 285 -6.69 22.92 -17.56
C CYS A 285 -6.38 21.42 -17.75
N PRO A 286 -6.49 20.88 -18.98
CA PRO A 286 -5.91 19.59 -19.29
C PRO A 286 -4.38 19.67 -19.20
N LEU A 287 -3.75 18.58 -18.80
CA LEU A 287 -2.29 18.46 -18.75
C LEU A 287 -1.72 18.60 -20.18
N PRO A 288 -0.85 19.60 -20.45
CA PRO A 288 -0.26 19.76 -21.77
C PRO A 288 0.70 18.60 -22.08
N PRO A 289 0.95 18.30 -23.38
CA PRO A 289 1.94 17.30 -23.76
C PRO A 289 3.34 17.69 -23.27
N THR A 290 4.18 16.69 -22.99
CA THR A 290 5.56 16.91 -22.60
C THR A 290 6.37 17.52 -23.73
N SER A 291 7.29 18.43 -23.37
CA SER A 291 8.24 19.00 -24.33
C SER A 291 9.25 17.91 -24.74
N ALA A 292 9.42 17.68 -26.05
CA ALA A 292 10.32 16.65 -26.53
C ALA A 292 11.79 17.00 -26.20
N LEU A 293 12.45 16.17 -25.38
CA LEU A 293 13.85 16.33 -25.04
C LEU A 293 14.75 15.86 -26.20
N ASN A 294 15.41 16.81 -26.86
CA ASN A 294 16.37 16.52 -27.91
C ASN A 294 17.80 16.42 -27.34
N LEU A 295 18.25 15.19 -27.06
CA LEU A 295 19.59 14.89 -26.57
C LEU A 295 20.65 14.80 -27.68
N THR A 296 20.31 15.14 -28.93
CA THR A 296 21.27 15.08 -30.04
C THR A 296 22.46 15.98 -29.77
N GLY A 297 23.67 15.40 -29.77
CA GLY A 297 24.91 16.13 -29.48
C GLY A 297 25.16 16.39 -28.00
N TRP A 298 24.34 15.86 -27.09
CA TRP A 298 24.61 15.99 -25.65
C TRP A 298 25.70 15.01 -25.21
N PHE A 299 25.74 13.82 -25.79
CA PHE A 299 26.83 12.86 -25.63
C PHE A 299 27.90 13.11 -26.69
N ALA A 300 29.16 13.19 -26.26
CA ALA A 300 30.29 13.40 -27.16
C ALA A 300 30.53 12.19 -28.10
N LYS A 301 30.13 10.99 -27.66
CA LYS A 301 30.26 9.75 -28.42
C LYS A 301 28.88 9.10 -28.61
N PRO A 302 28.67 8.39 -29.74
CA PRO A 302 27.46 7.59 -29.89
C PRO A 302 27.48 6.43 -28.89
N LYS A 303 26.30 5.98 -28.46
CA LYS A 303 26.13 4.78 -27.63
C LYS A 303 26.93 3.61 -28.23
N PRO A 304 27.83 2.96 -27.47
CA PRO A 304 28.64 1.87 -27.98
C PRO A 304 27.78 0.74 -28.59
N ASN A 305 28.22 0.22 -29.74
CA ASN A 305 27.59 -0.93 -30.40
C ASN A 305 28.68 -1.87 -30.98
N PRO A 306 28.86 -3.08 -30.42
CA PRO A 306 28.12 -3.65 -29.29
C PRO A 306 28.42 -2.91 -27.98
N LEU A 307 27.54 -3.09 -26.98
CA LEU A 307 27.79 -2.57 -25.63
C LEU A 307 29.08 -3.18 -25.05
N PRO A 308 29.79 -2.46 -24.16
CA PRO A 308 30.93 -3.04 -23.46
C PRO A 308 30.50 -4.27 -22.66
N PRO A 309 31.37 -5.28 -22.52
CA PRO A 309 31.05 -6.45 -21.71
C PRO A 309 30.77 -6.01 -20.25
N PRO A 310 29.79 -6.64 -19.57
CA PRO A 310 29.56 -6.41 -18.14
C PRO A 310 30.83 -6.64 -17.32
N LYS A 311 31.03 -5.84 -16.27
CA LYS A 311 32.10 -6.09 -15.28
C LYS A 311 31.81 -7.42 -14.59
N THR A 312 32.86 -8.18 -14.30
CA THR A 312 32.73 -9.45 -13.56
C THR A 312 32.56 -9.14 -12.07
N PRO A 313 31.54 -9.71 -11.40
CA PRO A 313 31.39 -9.60 -9.95
C PRO A 313 32.66 -10.04 -9.23
N SER A 314 33.06 -9.26 -8.22
CA SER A 314 34.19 -9.59 -7.35
C SER A 314 33.88 -10.73 -6.39
N GLY A 315 32.60 -10.90 -6.04
CA GLY A 315 32.15 -11.79 -4.97
C GLY A 315 32.39 -11.24 -3.56
N LYS A 316 33.06 -10.08 -3.42
CA LYS A 316 33.20 -9.33 -2.17
C LYS A 316 32.07 -8.31 -2.06
N ARG A 317 31.45 -8.22 -0.88
CA ARG A 317 30.29 -7.38 -0.64
C ARG A 317 30.65 -6.18 0.24
N LEU A 318 30.14 -5.02 -0.13
CA LEU A 318 30.15 -3.78 0.64
C LEU A 318 28.84 -3.65 1.42
N LYS A 319 28.87 -3.04 2.60
CA LYS A 319 27.68 -2.61 3.36
C LYS A 319 27.44 -1.12 3.14
N VAL A 320 26.29 -0.79 2.57
CA VAL A 320 25.92 0.61 2.27
C VAL A 320 24.62 0.98 2.96
N LEU A 321 24.64 2.00 3.81
CA LEU A 321 23.46 2.49 4.52
C LEU A 321 22.69 3.49 3.64
N HIS A 322 21.38 3.37 3.58
CA HIS A 322 20.48 4.33 2.96
C HIS A 322 19.54 4.90 4.02
N LEU A 323 19.73 6.18 4.32
CA LEU A 323 18.83 6.97 5.15
C LEU A 323 18.09 7.98 4.28
N SER A 324 16.83 8.24 4.61
CA SER A 324 16.02 9.25 3.95
C SER A 324 14.95 9.76 4.90
N ASP A 325 14.43 10.96 4.63
CA ASP A 325 13.20 11.47 5.25
C ASP A 325 13.28 11.39 6.78
N PHE A 326 14.30 12.06 7.31
CA PHE A 326 14.55 12.12 8.74
C PHE A 326 13.47 12.95 9.43
N HIS A 327 13.10 14.07 8.80
CA HIS A 327 12.17 15.09 9.29
C HIS A 327 12.27 15.27 10.80
N LEU A 328 13.42 15.77 11.24
CA LEU A 328 13.65 16.09 12.64
C LEU A 328 12.72 17.25 13.03
N ASP A 329 11.87 17.03 14.02
CA ASP A 329 11.04 18.06 14.64
C ASP A 329 11.66 18.52 15.97
N PRO A 330 12.57 19.53 15.94
CA PRO A 330 13.14 20.11 17.15
C PRO A 330 12.09 20.82 18.02
N ARG A 331 10.86 21.04 17.51
CA ARG A 331 9.74 21.69 18.19
C ARG A 331 8.65 20.70 18.61
N TYR A 332 8.89 19.39 18.51
CA TYR A 332 8.01 18.36 19.04
C TYR A 332 7.77 18.53 20.55
N THR A 333 6.54 18.26 20.98
CA THR A 333 6.10 18.41 22.37
C THR A 333 5.53 17.10 22.89
N THR A 334 6.23 16.46 23.85
CA THR A 334 5.71 15.28 24.56
C THR A 334 4.41 15.62 25.28
N GLY A 335 3.38 14.79 25.08
CA GLY A 335 2.05 14.98 25.65
C GLY A 335 1.13 15.95 24.89
N ALA A 336 1.59 16.61 23.81
CA ALA A 336 0.69 17.39 22.95
C ALA A 336 -0.29 16.49 22.17
N GLU A 337 -1.25 17.06 21.44
CA GLU A 337 -2.21 16.28 20.66
C GLU A 337 -1.52 15.60 19.46
N ALA A 338 -1.50 14.26 19.47
CA ALA A 338 -0.96 13.42 18.42
C ALA A 338 -1.97 13.17 17.28
N ASN A 339 -3.27 13.39 17.50
CA ASN A 339 -4.31 13.23 16.50
C ASN A 339 -5.06 14.54 16.26
N CYS A 340 -4.30 15.57 15.90
CA CYS A 340 -4.80 16.90 15.60
C CYS A 340 -5.49 16.99 14.23
N THR A 341 -6.11 18.14 13.94
CA THR A 341 -6.74 18.41 12.62
C THR A 341 -5.79 19.07 11.62
N SER A 342 -4.67 19.64 12.08
CA SER A 342 -3.61 20.15 11.19
C SER A 342 -2.80 19.01 10.57
N ASN A 343 -1.99 19.33 9.54
CA ASN A 343 -1.15 18.35 8.84
C ASN A 343 -0.05 17.76 9.74
N LEU A 344 0.64 18.62 10.50
CA LEU A 344 1.67 18.22 11.47
C LEU A 344 1.09 18.30 12.90
N CYS A 345 1.10 17.20 13.63
CA CYS A 345 0.63 17.11 15.03
C CYS A 345 1.79 17.14 16.04
N CYS A 346 1.53 16.77 17.30
CA CYS A 346 2.51 16.69 18.39
C CYS A 346 3.25 18.02 18.70
N ARG A 347 2.57 19.14 18.50
CA ARG A 347 3.09 20.48 18.81
C ARG A 347 2.13 21.26 19.68
N GLU A 348 2.66 22.18 20.47
CA GLU A 348 1.84 23.09 21.26
C GLU A 348 0.90 23.90 20.36
N GLY A 349 -0.38 23.99 20.75
CA GLY A 349 -1.40 24.73 20.01
C GLY A 349 -2.08 23.95 18.89
N ASN A 350 -1.53 22.82 18.44
CA ASN A 350 -2.21 21.93 17.50
C ASN A 350 -3.19 21.05 18.29
N VAL A 351 -4.46 21.07 17.87
CA VAL A 351 -5.56 20.40 18.58
C VAL A 351 -6.46 19.64 17.61
N ALA A 352 -7.22 18.70 18.14
CA ALA A 352 -8.32 18.09 17.40
C ALA A 352 -9.50 19.08 17.37
N SER A 353 -10.08 19.33 16.19
CA SER A 353 -11.27 20.19 16.05
C SER A 353 -12.47 19.69 16.87
N SER A 354 -12.55 18.39 17.14
CA SER A 354 -13.53 17.77 18.03
C SER A 354 -13.29 18.04 19.52
N SER A 355 -12.06 18.40 19.90
CA SER A 355 -11.63 18.67 21.28
C SER A 355 -10.58 19.79 21.33
N PRO A 356 -10.99 21.05 21.12
CA PRO A 356 -10.06 22.17 21.02
C PRO A 356 -9.41 22.57 22.36
N ASN A 357 -9.94 22.09 23.49
CA ASN A 357 -9.49 22.47 24.84
C ASN A 357 -8.88 21.31 25.64
N GLU A 358 -8.78 20.11 25.04
CA GLU A 358 -8.31 18.92 25.73
C GLU A 358 -7.57 18.01 24.75
N THR A 359 -6.40 17.52 25.19
CA THR A 359 -5.64 16.50 24.47
C THR A 359 -6.27 15.14 24.69
N ILE A 360 -6.74 14.51 23.61
CA ILE A 360 -7.32 13.16 23.62
C ILE A 360 -6.23 12.10 23.45
N PHE A 361 -5.32 12.32 22.50
CA PHE A 361 -4.23 11.39 22.21
C PHE A 361 -2.90 12.06 22.52
N PRO A 362 -2.35 11.88 23.74
CA PRO A 362 -1.07 12.49 24.10
C PRO A 362 0.06 11.91 23.26
N ALA A 363 0.90 12.81 22.75
CA ALA A 363 2.08 12.56 21.93
C ALA A 363 3.15 11.80 22.72
N PRO A 364 3.50 10.55 22.34
CA PRO A 364 4.52 9.75 23.02
C PRO A 364 5.92 10.36 22.88
N ARG A 365 6.82 10.14 23.82
CA ARG A 365 8.19 10.73 23.79
C ARG A 365 8.94 10.45 22.49
N PHE A 366 8.72 9.29 21.86
CA PHE A 366 9.42 8.86 20.66
C PHE A 366 8.64 9.11 19.36
N GLY A 367 7.51 9.81 19.38
CA GLY A 367 6.77 10.16 18.18
C GLY A 367 5.44 9.41 18.02
N SER A 368 4.72 9.74 16.96
CA SER A 368 3.42 9.16 16.60
C SER A 368 3.20 9.28 15.10
N TYR A 369 2.25 8.51 14.55
CA TYR A 369 1.96 8.41 13.11
C TYR A 369 1.58 9.72 12.41
N ARG A 370 1.19 10.77 13.12
CA ARG A 370 0.90 12.11 12.55
C ARG A 370 1.94 13.16 12.93
N CYS A 371 3.13 12.71 13.31
CA CYS A 371 4.15 13.57 13.86
C CYS A 371 5.51 13.24 13.27
N ASP A 372 6.31 14.28 13.11
CA ASP A 372 7.70 14.16 12.70
C ASP A 372 8.61 13.66 13.82
N THR A 373 9.85 13.34 13.47
CA THR A 373 10.82 12.64 14.33
C THR A 373 11.28 13.54 15.48
N PRO A 374 10.95 13.23 16.76
CA PRO A 374 11.56 13.92 17.88
C PRO A 374 13.05 13.54 18.03
N PHE A 375 13.84 14.39 18.71
CA PHE A 375 15.24 14.10 19.03
C PHE A 375 15.42 12.73 19.72
N ALA A 376 14.47 12.34 20.57
CA ALA A 376 14.53 11.05 21.26
C ALA A 376 14.51 9.86 20.29
N LEU A 377 13.67 9.90 19.25
CA LEU A 377 13.62 8.86 18.22
C LEU A 377 14.87 8.91 17.34
N ALA A 378 15.30 10.12 16.96
CA ALA A 378 16.52 10.36 16.21
C ALA A 378 17.75 9.72 16.86
N GLY A 379 17.96 9.98 18.16
CA GLY A 379 19.06 9.41 18.94
C GLY A 379 18.98 7.89 19.03
N ALA A 380 17.80 7.35 19.35
CA ALA A 380 17.58 5.91 19.44
C ALA A 380 17.87 5.18 18.11
N ALA A 381 17.46 5.77 16.98
CA ALA A 381 17.73 5.23 15.66
C ALA A 381 19.24 5.21 15.36
N LEU A 382 19.93 6.34 15.58
CA LEU A 382 21.37 6.46 15.32
C LEU A 382 22.22 5.54 16.20
N GLU A 383 21.82 5.26 17.43
CA GLU A 383 22.47 4.25 18.28
C GLU A 383 22.18 2.80 17.82
N SER A 384 20.98 2.56 17.29
CA SER A 384 20.54 1.21 16.91
C SER A 384 21.12 0.74 15.59
N ILE A 385 21.23 1.63 14.59
CA ILE A 385 21.69 1.32 13.24
C ILE A 385 23.03 0.56 13.20
N PRO A 386 24.13 1.04 13.84
CA PRO A 386 25.41 0.36 13.74
C PRO A 386 25.42 -1.00 14.46
N VAL A 387 24.62 -1.17 15.51
CA VAL A 387 24.50 -2.46 16.21
C VAL A 387 23.76 -3.46 15.32
N LEU A 388 22.60 -3.09 14.78
CA LEU A 388 21.77 -3.94 13.92
C LEU A 388 22.47 -4.28 12.60
N ALA A 389 23.15 -3.32 12.00
CA ALA A 389 23.89 -3.52 10.77
C ALA A 389 25.17 -4.35 10.97
N GLY A 390 25.58 -4.59 12.23
CA GLY A 390 26.85 -5.20 12.56
C GLY A 390 28.02 -4.35 12.07
N THR A 391 27.91 -3.02 12.22
CA THR A 391 28.90 -2.03 11.78
C THR A 391 29.45 -1.15 12.92
N HIS A 392 29.18 -1.53 14.17
CA HIS A 392 29.78 -0.87 15.34
C HIS A 392 31.31 -0.96 15.36
N ASP A 393 31.86 -2.13 15.04
CA ASP A 393 33.32 -2.38 15.01
C ASP A 393 33.90 -2.41 13.58
N ASP A 394 33.03 -2.49 12.57
CA ASP A 394 33.37 -2.57 11.15
C ASP A 394 32.49 -1.58 10.37
N PRO A 395 32.94 -0.33 10.17
CA PRO A 395 32.09 0.74 9.68
C PRO A 395 31.50 0.42 8.30
N PHE A 396 30.35 1.02 7.99
CA PHE A 396 29.81 0.99 6.63
C PHE A 396 30.86 1.48 5.62
N ASP A 397 30.87 0.89 4.42
CA ASP A 397 31.76 1.31 3.35
C ASP A 397 31.43 2.73 2.87
N PHE A 398 30.15 3.09 2.91
CA PHE A 398 29.63 4.46 2.78
C PHE A 398 28.12 4.52 3.09
N MET A 399 27.58 5.73 3.15
CA MET A 399 26.15 6.00 3.28
C MET A 399 25.67 6.81 2.08
N VAL A 400 24.41 6.59 1.68
CA VAL A 400 23.63 7.51 0.87
C VAL A 400 22.54 8.13 1.74
N TYR A 401 22.44 9.47 1.72
CA TYR A 401 21.41 10.23 2.43
C TYR A 401 20.66 11.09 1.43
N THR A 402 19.38 10.79 1.20
CA THR A 402 18.61 11.36 0.08
C THR A 402 17.82 12.61 0.41
N GLY A 403 17.87 13.12 1.65
CA GLY A 403 17.33 14.43 2.00
C GLY A 403 16.22 14.40 3.05
N ASP A 404 15.46 15.49 3.10
CA ASP A 404 14.38 15.77 4.06
C ASP A 404 14.79 15.62 5.53
N LEU A 405 15.67 16.51 5.96
CA LEU A 405 16.00 16.69 7.37
C LEU A 405 14.97 17.54 8.13
N VAL A 406 14.38 18.52 7.45
CA VAL A 406 13.48 19.53 8.03
C VAL A 406 12.09 18.94 8.24
N SER A 407 11.44 19.23 9.36
CA SER A 407 10.04 18.86 9.64
C SER A 407 9.03 19.56 8.72
N HIS A 408 7.80 19.03 8.65
CA HIS A 408 6.68 19.48 7.82
C HIS A 408 5.98 20.73 8.38
N ASP A 409 6.78 21.70 8.79
CA ASP A 409 6.31 23.02 9.19
C ASP A 409 5.63 23.72 8.02
N PRO A 410 4.55 24.48 8.26
CA PRO A 410 4.04 25.39 7.25
C PRO A 410 5.05 26.51 7.00
N ASP A 411 5.04 27.09 5.79
CA ASP A 411 6.01 28.09 5.33
C ASP A 411 6.20 29.26 6.32
N ASN A 412 5.12 29.71 6.97
CA ASN A 412 5.14 30.82 7.93
C ASN A 412 5.84 30.48 9.27
N GLU A 413 6.11 29.20 9.52
CA GLU A 413 6.84 28.69 10.69
C GLU A 413 8.31 28.34 10.38
N LEU A 414 8.70 28.39 9.10
CA LEU A 414 10.07 28.18 8.62
C LEU A 414 10.88 29.49 8.66
N SER A 415 12.19 29.37 8.54
CA SER A 415 13.12 30.50 8.33
C SER A 415 14.45 29.95 7.80
N ARG A 416 15.32 30.79 7.21
CA ARG A 416 16.67 30.41 6.74
C ARG A 416 17.51 29.81 7.84
N GLU A 417 17.36 30.28 9.07
CA GLU A 417 18.04 29.72 10.24
C GLU A 417 17.55 28.29 10.56
N TYR A 418 16.29 27.98 10.22
CA TYR A 418 15.70 26.66 10.43
C TYR A 418 15.98 25.67 9.29
N ILE A 419 15.96 26.12 8.03
CA ILE A 419 16.14 25.27 6.84
C ILE A 419 17.58 25.17 6.33
N LEU A 420 18.44 26.12 6.73
CA LEU A 420 19.84 26.27 6.31
C LEU A 420 20.05 26.45 4.79
N ASN A 421 21.18 27.05 4.41
CA ASN A 421 21.53 27.41 3.02
C ASN A 421 22.53 26.41 2.42
N TYR A 422 22.49 26.17 1.11
CA TYR A 422 23.45 25.35 0.34
C TYR A 422 24.92 25.60 0.70
N ASP A 423 25.35 26.86 0.82
CA ASP A 423 26.74 27.20 1.18
C ASP A 423 27.12 26.67 2.57
N HIS A 424 26.16 26.71 3.49
CA HIS A 424 26.35 26.25 4.86
C HIS A 424 26.36 24.72 4.94
N VAL A 425 25.42 24.05 4.26
CA VAL A 425 25.38 22.58 4.15
C VAL A 425 26.69 22.05 3.54
N ALA A 426 27.19 22.68 2.47
CA ALA A 426 28.49 22.34 1.90
C ALA A 426 29.65 22.58 2.89
N GLY A 427 29.61 23.67 3.67
CA GLY A 427 30.57 23.90 4.76
C GLY A 427 30.56 22.81 5.83
N LEU A 428 29.38 22.30 6.21
CA LEU A 428 29.26 21.19 7.15
C LEU A 428 29.83 19.89 6.57
N TRP A 429 29.51 19.56 5.32
CA TRP A 429 30.07 18.38 4.65
C TRP A 429 31.60 18.44 4.51
N GLU A 430 32.15 19.63 4.30
CA GLU A 430 33.60 19.87 4.30
C GLU A 430 34.19 19.71 5.70
N HIS A 431 33.56 20.28 6.72
CA HIS A 431 34.01 20.20 8.12
C HIS A 431 34.06 18.75 8.63
N GLU A 432 33.03 17.97 8.33
CA GLU A 432 32.94 16.56 8.71
C GLU A 432 33.77 15.64 7.80
N GLY A 433 34.38 16.17 6.73
CA GLY A 433 35.19 15.41 5.79
C GLY A 433 34.40 14.38 4.97
N TRP A 434 33.09 14.60 4.78
CA TRP A 434 32.22 13.66 4.05
C TRP A 434 32.44 13.72 2.54
N LEU A 435 32.79 14.89 2.00
CA LEU A 435 32.97 15.10 0.57
C LEU A 435 34.37 15.68 0.26
N PRO A 436 34.99 15.30 -0.86
CA PRO A 436 36.27 15.89 -1.28
C PRO A 436 36.09 17.36 -1.71
N GLU A 437 37.17 18.15 -1.62
CA GLU A 437 37.20 19.59 -1.95
C GLU A 437 36.60 19.91 -3.33
N SER A 438 36.82 19.05 -4.33
CA SER A 438 36.25 19.21 -5.67
C SER A 438 34.72 19.11 -5.69
N ALA A 439 34.14 18.19 -4.92
CA ALA A 439 32.69 18.03 -4.80
C ALA A 439 32.07 19.17 -3.99
N ILE A 440 32.76 19.64 -2.94
CA ILE A 440 32.36 20.83 -2.16
C ILE A 440 32.35 22.08 -3.03
N SER A 441 33.39 22.27 -3.84
CA SER A 441 33.47 23.42 -4.75
C SER A 441 32.34 23.39 -5.77
N LEU A 442 32.02 22.20 -6.28
CA LEU A 442 30.94 22.01 -7.24
C LEU A 442 29.55 22.21 -6.60
N SER A 443 29.31 21.69 -5.40
CA SER A 443 28.02 21.84 -4.71
C SER A 443 27.71 23.30 -4.34
N ARG A 444 28.75 24.10 -4.04
CA ARG A 444 28.63 25.56 -3.86
C ARG A 444 28.36 26.30 -5.18
N ALA A 445 29.01 25.89 -6.26
CA ALA A 445 28.94 26.60 -7.55
C ALA A 445 27.71 26.22 -8.39
N HIS A 446 27.23 24.98 -8.28
CA HIS A 446 26.19 24.41 -9.12
C HIS A 446 24.99 23.99 -8.28
N TYR A 447 23.95 24.82 -8.29
CA TYR A 447 22.73 24.67 -7.47
C TYR A 447 21.82 23.49 -7.87
N GLY A 448 22.10 22.83 -9.01
CA GLY A 448 21.29 21.75 -9.56
C GLY A 448 21.83 20.33 -9.34
N ALA A 449 23.11 20.16 -9.03
CA ALA A 449 23.76 18.85 -8.97
C ALA A 449 25.23 18.94 -8.53
N TYR A 450 25.78 17.84 -8.00
CA TYR A 450 27.22 17.64 -7.82
C TYR A 450 27.60 16.16 -8.00
N MET A 451 28.90 15.86 -8.08
CA MET A 451 29.41 14.51 -8.27
C MET A 451 30.60 14.22 -7.35
N VAL A 452 30.64 13.00 -6.81
CA VAL A 452 31.75 12.45 -6.03
C VAL A 452 32.39 11.29 -6.81
N ARG A 453 33.66 11.44 -7.17
CA ARG A 453 34.43 10.38 -7.81
C ARG A 453 35.25 9.63 -6.78
N ARG A 454 34.97 8.35 -6.61
CA ARG A 454 35.71 7.45 -5.71
C ARG A 454 36.88 6.81 -6.44
N THR A 455 37.90 6.41 -5.67
CA THR A 455 39.12 5.81 -6.20
C THR A 455 38.94 4.35 -6.65
N ASP A 456 37.84 3.71 -6.26
CA ASP A 456 37.46 2.34 -6.62
C ASP A 456 36.69 2.26 -7.96
N GLY A 457 36.49 3.39 -8.64
CA GLY A 457 35.82 3.44 -9.93
C GLY A 457 34.29 3.57 -9.84
N LEU A 458 33.74 3.96 -8.69
CA LEU A 458 32.36 4.43 -8.54
C LEU A 458 32.28 5.96 -8.59
N ARG A 459 31.31 6.50 -9.33
CA ARG A 459 30.87 7.89 -9.27
C ARG A 459 29.49 7.97 -8.66
N ILE A 460 29.30 8.90 -7.73
CA ILE A 460 28.02 9.20 -7.13
C ILE A 460 27.60 10.58 -7.65
N ILE A 461 26.54 10.64 -8.45
CA ILE A 461 25.98 11.88 -9.00
C ILE A 461 24.72 12.22 -8.22
N THR A 462 24.73 13.34 -7.51
CA THR A 462 23.57 13.81 -6.74
C THR A 462 22.88 14.92 -7.52
N LEU A 463 21.57 14.76 -7.73
CA LEU A 463 20.73 15.71 -8.45
C LEU A 463 19.81 16.43 -7.47
N ASN A 464 19.59 17.73 -7.69
CA ASN A 464 18.55 18.47 -7.00
C ASN A 464 17.20 18.23 -7.70
N THR A 465 16.44 17.27 -7.17
CA THR A 465 15.20 16.80 -7.80
C THR A 465 14.00 17.71 -7.50
N ASP A 466 14.18 18.76 -6.69
CA ASP A 466 13.18 19.82 -6.51
C ASP A 466 12.89 20.56 -7.82
N PHE A 467 13.82 20.53 -8.78
CA PHE A 467 13.64 21.07 -10.14
C PHE A 467 12.60 20.33 -10.98
N TRP A 468 12.03 19.25 -10.46
CA TRP A 468 10.90 18.60 -11.08
C TRP A 468 9.77 18.24 -10.12
N TYR A 469 9.81 18.71 -8.89
CA TYR A 469 8.74 18.49 -7.91
C TYR A 469 7.51 19.36 -8.24
N THR A 470 6.31 18.78 -8.24
CA THR A 470 5.06 19.47 -8.59
C THR A 470 4.63 20.55 -7.59
N ALA A 471 5.06 20.44 -6.33
CA ALA A 471 4.75 21.47 -5.32
C ALA A 471 5.65 22.71 -5.44
N ASN A 472 6.80 22.60 -6.11
CA ASN A 472 7.71 23.72 -6.28
C ASN A 472 7.20 24.68 -7.37
N TRP A 473 6.60 25.80 -6.95
CA TRP A 473 6.09 26.85 -7.82
C TRP A 473 7.12 27.39 -8.82
N PHE A 474 8.41 27.40 -8.47
CA PHE A 474 9.47 27.86 -9.38
C PHE A 474 9.66 26.95 -10.60
N ASN A 475 9.11 25.73 -10.59
CA ASN A 475 9.12 24.86 -11.77
C ASN A 475 8.09 25.27 -12.83
N TYR A 476 7.27 26.31 -12.62
CA TYR A 476 6.16 26.64 -13.50
C TYR A 476 6.37 27.93 -14.31
N PHE A 477 7.61 28.30 -14.58
CA PHE A 477 7.95 29.32 -15.57
C PHE A 477 9.08 28.84 -16.49
N ASN A 478 9.05 29.29 -17.75
CA ASN A 478 10.05 28.92 -18.75
C ASN A 478 10.09 27.41 -19.06
N MET A 479 8.95 26.72 -18.94
CA MET A 479 8.83 25.26 -19.10
C MET A 479 8.91 24.76 -20.55
N THR A 480 9.02 25.70 -21.50
CA THR A 480 9.41 25.39 -22.88
C THR A 480 10.91 25.09 -23.01
N GLN A 481 11.72 25.45 -22.01
CA GLN A 481 13.13 25.07 -21.91
C GLN A 481 13.27 23.89 -20.94
N ILE A 482 13.82 22.76 -21.43
CA ILE A 482 13.76 21.48 -20.70
C ILE A 482 14.85 21.34 -19.62
N ASP A 483 15.91 22.17 -19.67
CA ASP A 483 17.03 22.10 -18.73
C ASP A 483 17.44 23.51 -18.25
N THR A 484 16.50 24.22 -17.65
CA THR A 484 16.72 25.59 -17.13
C THR A 484 17.78 25.64 -16.02
N SER A 485 17.94 24.57 -15.25
CA SER A 485 18.95 24.46 -14.20
C SER A 485 20.33 24.02 -14.71
N GLY A 486 20.44 23.51 -15.95
CA GLY A 486 21.65 22.88 -16.47
C GLY A 486 21.94 21.49 -15.87
N MET A 487 21.04 20.99 -15.01
CA MET A 487 21.18 19.72 -14.29
C MET A 487 21.26 18.52 -15.25
N PHE A 488 20.43 18.49 -16.30
CA PHE A 488 20.47 17.37 -17.25
C PHE A 488 21.72 17.42 -18.11
N ARG A 489 22.17 18.62 -18.49
CA ARG A 489 23.43 18.78 -19.21
C ARG A 489 24.59 18.27 -18.37
N PHE A 490 24.68 18.72 -17.12
CA PHE A 490 25.66 18.27 -16.14
C PHE A 490 25.66 16.73 -16.03
N LEU A 491 24.48 16.13 -15.87
CA LEU A 491 24.34 14.69 -15.80
C LEU A 491 24.86 13.98 -17.06
N THR A 492 24.53 14.47 -18.26
CA THR A 492 25.01 13.84 -19.50
C THR A 492 26.52 13.93 -19.66
N ASP A 493 27.14 15.01 -19.22
CA ASP A 493 28.60 15.17 -19.24
C ASP A 493 29.27 14.20 -18.27
N GLU A 494 28.78 14.09 -17.04
CA GLU A 494 29.32 13.16 -16.05
C GLU A 494 29.14 11.69 -16.46
N LEU A 495 28.02 11.35 -17.08
CA LEU A 495 27.78 10.00 -17.61
C LEU A 495 28.73 9.67 -18.77
N GLN A 496 29.00 10.62 -19.66
CA GLN A 496 29.96 10.43 -20.75
C GLN A 496 31.39 10.25 -20.20
N ASP A 497 31.78 11.07 -19.23
CA ASP A 497 33.11 10.97 -18.60
C ASP A 497 33.25 9.67 -17.79
N ALA A 498 32.18 9.18 -17.20
CA ALA A 498 32.16 7.88 -16.52
C ALA A 498 32.32 6.73 -17.52
N GLU A 499 31.61 6.77 -18.66
CA GLU A 499 31.75 5.80 -19.74
C GLU A 499 33.19 5.76 -20.26
N ASP A 500 33.78 6.94 -20.51
CA ASP A 500 35.15 7.09 -21.00
C ASP A 500 36.21 6.53 -20.03
N ALA A 501 35.96 6.67 -18.73
CA ALA A 501 36.83 6.15 -17.67
C ALA A 501 36.58 4.67 -17.35
N GLY A 502 35.48 4.07 -17.82
CA GLY A 502 35.04 2.73 -17.40
C GLY A 502 34.53 2.68 -15.94
N ASP A 503 34.13 3.84 -15.41
CA ASP A 503 33.57 3.98 -14.07
C ASP A 503 32.13 3.42 -14.03
N ARG A 504 31.63 3.15 -12.82
CA ARG A 504 30.22 2.87 -12.55
C ARG A 504 29.58 4.10 -11.93
N VAL A 505 28.27 4.25 -12.09
CA VAL A 505 27.55 5.46 -11.66
C VAL A 505 26.36 5.06 -10.80
N TRP A 506 26.25 5.71 -9.65
CA TRP A 506 25.04 5.79 -8.84
C TRP A 506 24.47 7.20 -8.93
N ILE A 507 23.16 7.32 -9.18
CA ILE A 507 22.44 8.60 -9.22
C ILE A 507 21.55 8.70 -7.99
N LEU A 508 21.67 9.81 -7.27
CA LEU A 508 20.93 10.10 -6.06
C LEU A 508 20.06 11.34 -6.29
N GLY A 509 18.92 11.35 -5.62
CA GLY A 509 18.06 12.52 -5.48
C GLY A 509 17.01 12.26 -4.41
N HIS A 510 16.11 13.22 -4.20
CA HIS A 510 15.07 13.09 -3.18
C HIS A 510 13.74 12.63 -3.79
N VAL A 511 13.03 13.55 -4.46
CA VAL A 511 11.84 13.27 -5.24
C VAL A 511 12.16 12.30 -6.39
N LEU A 512 11.48 11.16 -6.40
CA LEU A 512 11.64 10.13 -7.42
C LEU A 512 11.45 10.66 -8.86
N SER A 513 12.09 9.98 -9.81
CA SER A 513 11.94 10.26 -11.24
C SER A 513 10.83 9.42 -11.88
N GLY A 514 10.52 9.70 -13.16
CA GLY A 514 9.38 9.10 -13.85
C GLY A 514 8.08 9.84 -13.53
N TRP A 515 6.93 9.28 -13.90
CA TRP A 515 5.63 9.87 -13.59
C TRP A 515 4.75 8.86 -12.88
N ASP A 516 4.50 9.10 -11.60
CA ASP A 516 3.60 8.30 -10.75
C ASP A 516 2.17 8.87 -10.70
N GLY A 517 1.94 10.04 -11.31
CA GLY A 517 0.66 10.75 -11.24
C GLY A 517 0.56 11.77 -10.12
N THR A 518 1.61 11.98 -9.33
CA THR A 518 1.57 12.75 -8.09
C THR A 518 2.75 13.70 -7.90
N ASN A 519 3.96 13.19 -7.63
CA ASN A 519 5.07 13.99 -7.09
C ASN A 519 5.97 14.64 -8.15
N PRO A 520 6.61 13.90 -9.07
CA PRO A 520 7.40 14.50 -10.14
C PRO A 520 6.49 15.09 -11.21
N LEU A 521 6.93 16.13 -11.92
CA LEU A 521 6.34 16.59 -13.18
C LEU A 521 6.41 15.48 -14.26
N GLN A 522 5.67 15.60 -15.36
CA GLN A 522 5.79 14.63 -16.47
C GLN A 522 7.08 14.75 -17.28
N ASN A 523 7.74 15.92 -17.24
CA ASN A 523 8.96 16.22 -18.01
C ASN A 523 10.27 15.61 -17.46
N PRO A 524 10.51 15.37 -16.15
CA PRO A 524 11.70 14.64 -15.69
C PRO A 524 11.76 13.19 -16.17
N THR A 525 12.59 13.03 -17.19
CA THR A 525 13.58 11.97 -17.46
C THR A 525 13.51 10.69 -16.63
N ASN A 526 13.54 9.54 -17.32
CA ASN A 526 13.75 8.19 -16.78
C ASN A 526 15.17 8.03 -16.17
N LEU A 527 15.45 8.71 -15.06
CA LEU A 527 16.68 8.58 -14.28
C LEU A 527 16.51 7.49 -13.23
N TYR A 528 17.58 6.85 -12.79
CA TYR A 528 17.52 5.68 -11.92
C TYR A 528 18.63 5.78 -10.88
N ILE A 529 18.34 5.50 -9.60
CA ILE A 529 19.13 4.63 -8.70
C ILE A 529 18.66 4.74 -7.22
N PHE A 530 18.78 5.89 -6.53
CA PHE A 530 18.29 6.05 -5.14
C PHE A 530 17.45 7.30 -4.93
N TRP A 531 16.27 7.12 -4.33
CA TRP A 531 15.31 8.18 -3.98
C TRP A 531 14.79 8.02 -2.54
N GLY A 532 14.04 9.03 -2.09
CA GLY A 532 13.28 9.05 -0.84
C GLY A 532 11.85 9.57 -1.08
N HIS A 533 11.45 10.57 -0.29
CA HIS A 533 10.28 11.45 -0.48
C HIS A 533 8.92 10.81 -0.25
N THR A 534 8.68 9.59 -0.71
CA THR A 534 7.38 8.93 -0.53
C THR A 534 7.18 8.37 0.87
N HIS A 535 8.26 8.33 1.65
CA HIS A 535 8.38 7.71 2.98
C HIS A 535 8.13 6.19 3.01
N GLU A 536 7.64 5.62 1.91
CA GLU A 536 7.29 4.23 1.75
C GLU A 536 8.46 3.43 1.19
N ASP A 537 8.54 2.16 1.59
CA ASP A 537 9.44 1.20 0.97
C ASP A 537 8.99 0.83 -0.46
N GLN A 538 9.65 1.36 -1.47
CA GLN A 538 9.24 1.22 -2.86
C GLN A 538 10.42 1.00 -3.81
N LEU A 539 10.09 0.58 -5.03
CA LEU A 539 11.01 0.47 -6.15
C LEU A 539 10.30 0.85 -7.45
N SER A 540 11.07 1.29 -8.45
CA SER A 540 10.58 1.48 -9.81
C SER A 540 11.47 0.76 -10.82
N ILE A 541 10.84 0.17 -11.85
CA ILE A 541 11.55 -0.51 -12.95
C ILE A 541 11.41 0.34 -14.20
N TYR A 542 12.55 0.65 -14.83
CA TYR A 542 12.62 1.42 -16.06
C TYR A 542 12.87 0.49 -17.24
N TYR A 543 12.11 0.71 -18.31
CA TYR A 543 12.10 -0.13 -19.50
C TYR A 543 12.57 0.63 -20.74
N ALA A 544 13.14 -0.11 -21.69
CA ALA A 544 13.44 0.36 -23.03
C ALA A 544 12.17 0.81 -23.77
N ASN A 545 12.34 1.44 -24.94
CA ASN A 545 11.24 1.82 -25.84
C ASN A 545 10.18 2.70 -25.15
N ASN A 546 10.62 3.58 -24.25
CA ASN A 546 9.76 4.47 -23.47
C ASN A 546 8.66 3.72 -22.69
N GLY A 547 8.96 2.52 -22.19
CA GLY A 547 8.00 1.70 -21.43
C GLY A 547 6.85 1.12 -22.25
N THR A 548 6.84 1.25 -23.58
CA THR A 548 5.76 0.71 -24.43
C THR A 548 5.78 -0.82 -24.55
N ASN A 549 6.91 -1.44 -24.21
CA ASN A 549 7.07 -2.89 -24.13
C ASN A 549 7.76 -3.20 -22.80
N MET A 550 7.03 -3.78 -21.84
CA MET A 550 7.50 -4.07 -20.49
C MET A 550 7.70 -5.58 -20.32
N THR A 551 8.90 -6.05 -20.62
CA THR A 551 9.32 -7.46 -20.54
C THR A 551 10.67 -7.57 -19.83
N ALA A 552 11.06 -8.80 -19.46
CA ALA A 552 12.35 -9.10 -18.86
C ALA A 552 13.54 -8.60 -19.70
N GLU A 553 13.44 -8.67 -21.03
CA GLU A 553 14.48 -8.25 -21.98
C GLU A 553 14.54 -6.73 -22.17
N THR A 554 13.44 -6.04 -21.91
CA THR A 554 13.33 -4.59 -22.05
C THR A 554 13.52 -3.86 -20.74
N ALA A 555 13.54 -4.56 -19.59
CA ALA A 555 13.90 -4.00 -18.29
C ALA A 555 15.39 -3.57 -18.29
N GLN A 556 15.66 -2.29 -18.00
CA GLN A 556 17.00 -1.70 -18.11
C GLN A 556 17.59 -1.27 -16.78
N ALA A 557 16.79 -0.67 -15.90
CA ALA A 557 17.26 -0.14 -14.63
C ALA A 557 16.20 -0.28 -13.54
N VAL A 558 16.65 -0.25 -12.29
CA VAL A 558 15.81 -0.19 -11.10
C VAL A 558 16.21 1.04 -10.29
N SER A 559 15.23 1.71 -9.70
CA SER A 559 15.47 2.67 -8.62
C SER A 559 14.91 2.16 -7.32
N TRP A 560 15.59 2.50 -6.23
CA TRP A 560 15.23 2.12 -4.88
C TRP A 560 14.79 3.36 -4.12
N ILE A 561 13.63 3.27 -3.47
CA ILE A 561 13.08 4.32 -2.62
C ILE A 561 13.15 3.83 -1.18
N ALA A 562 13.89 4.54 -0.33
CA ALA A 562 14.04 4.15 1.07
C ALA A 562 12.78 4.50 1.88
N PRO A 563 12.44 3.69 2.91
CA PRO A 563 11.47 4.10 3.91
C PRO A 563 12.01 5.30 4.70
N SER A 564 11.10 6.08 5.26
CA SER A 564 11.45 7.21 6.11
C SER A 564 11.84 6.78 7.52
N LEU A 565 12.67 7.62 8.16
CA LEU A 565 12.79 7.56 9.61
C LEU A 565 11.57 8.20 10.30
N THR A 566 11.02 9.27 9.73
CA THR A 566 9.80 9.88 10.26
C THR A 566 8.62 8.91 10.25
N PRO A 567 7.80 8.87 11.31
CA PRO A 567 6.52 8.17 11.29
C PRO A 567 5.42 8.88 10.49
N LEU A 568 5.58 10.17 10.16
CA LEU A 568 4.63 10.91 9.35
C LEU A 568 4.75 10.45 7.88
N THR A 569 3.70 10.25 7.08
CA THR A 569 2.28 10.17 7.44
C THR A 569 1.85 8.72 7.62
N ASN A 570 1.84 8.25 8.86
CA ASN A 570 1.28 6.98 9.31
C ASN A 570 2.15 5.73 9.13
N LEU A 571 3.46 5.91 9.03
CA LEU A 571 4.43 4.85 8.79
C LEU A 571 5.20 4.46 10.05
N ASN A 572 5.74 3.24 10.08
CA ASN A 572 6.71 2.87 11.10
C ASN A 572 8.07 3.49 10.75
N SER A 573 8.81 3.95 11.75
CA SER A 573 10.16 4.49 11.58
C SER A 573 11.10 3.39 11.09
N GLY A 574 11.78 3.58 9.95
CA GLY A 574 12.59 2.56 9.32
C GLY A 574 13.87 3.05 8.64
N PHE A 575 14.74 2.11 8.29
CA PHE A 575 15.96 2.36 7.52
C PHE A 575 16.37 1.13 6.70
N ARG A 576 17.30 1.32 5.76
CA ARG A 576 17.76 0.26 4.85
C ARG A 576 19.28 0.13 4.77
N VAL A 577 19.77 -1.10 4.68
CA VAL A 577 21.16 -1.42 4.35
C VAL A 577 21.22 -2.29 3.10
N TYR A 578 22.09 -1.93 2.15
CA TYR A 578 22.36 -2.70 0.94
C TYR A 578 23.63 -3.53 1.09
N GLU A 579 23.61 -4.71 0.49
CA GLU A 579 24.81 -5.47 0.14
C GLU A 579 25.15 -5.20 -1.33
N VAL A 580 26.37 -4.76 -1.62
CA VAL A 580 26.77 -4.29 -2.95
C VAL A 580 28.03 -5.00 -3.42
N ASP A 581 28.11 -5.47 -4.67
CA ASP A 581 29.36 -6.07 -5.17
C ASP A 581 30.45 -4.99 -5.32
N SER A 582 31.63 -5.25 -4.76
CA SER A 582 32.70 -4.24 -4.68
C SER A 582 33.35 -3.85 -6.02
N ASN A 583 33.03 -4.53 -7.14
CA ASN A 583 33.59 -4.22 -8.45
C ASN A 583 32.52 -3.79 -9.47
N THR A 584 31.35 -4.43 -9.47
CA THR A 584 30.25 -4.03 -10.36
C THR A 584 29.43 -2.88 -9.79
N PHE A 585 29.44 -2.70 -8.46
CA PHE A 585 28.59 -1.79 -7.71
C PHE A 585 27.09 -2.05 -7.89
N ASP A 586 26.73 -3.28 -8.28
CA ASP A 586 25.34 -3.71 -8.31
C ASP A 586 24.88 -4.09 -6.90
N ILE A 587 23.62 -3.77 -6.59
CA ILE A 587 22.98 -4.20 -5.36
C ILE A 587 22.69 -5.70 -5.46
N VAL A 588 23.27 -6.45 -4.53
CA VAL A 588 23.15 -7.90 -4.42
C VAL A 588 22.13 -8.28 -3.37
N ASP A 589 21.91 -7.45 -2.35
CA ASP A 589 20.80 -7.62 -1.42
C ASP A 589 20.40 -6.31 -0.75
N ALA A 590 19.22 -6.31 -0.12
CA ALA A 590 18.74 -5.18 0.67
C ALA A 590 17.98 -5.65 1.90
N HIS A 591 18.29 -5.02 3.04
CA HIS A 591 17.82 -5.37 4.38
C HIS A 591 17.13 -4.19 5.01
N THR A 592 15.94 -4.40 5.56
CA THR A 592 15.11 -3.33 6.12
C THR A 592 14.82 -3.59 7.59
N TRP A 593 14.93 -2.55 8.41
CA TRP A 593 14.54 -2.57 9.82
C TRP A 593 13.49 -1.50 10.09
N ARG A 594 12.64 -1.76 11.07
CA ARG A 594 11.64 -0.80 11.54
C ARG A 594 11.45 -0.83 13.05
N ALA A 595 10.97 0.27 13.62
CA ALA A 595 10.43 0.34 14.97
C ALA A 595 8.89 0.39 14.92
N ASP A 596 8.23 -0.36 15.80
CA ASP A 596 6.76 -0.32 15.92
C ASP A 596 6.30 0.90 16.71
N VAL A 597 5.76 1.88 16.00
CA VAL A 597 5.32 3.17 16.58
C VAL A 597 4.17 2.97 17.56
N ASN A 598 3.36 1.91 17.43
CA ASN A 598 2.29 1.61 18.40
C ASN A 598 2.84 1.27 19.80
N ALA A 599 4.09 0.82 19.89
CA ALA A 599 4.71 0.48 21.17
C ALA A 599 5.29 1.71 21.90
N PHE A 600 5.38 2.87 21.24
CA PHE A 600 6.06 4.04 21.80
C PHE A 600 5.39 4.61 23.07
N PRO A 601 4.04 4.66 23.19
CA PRO A 601 3.39 5.10 24.43
C PRO A 601 3.79 4.28 25.67
N GLU A 602 4.09 2.99 25.50
CA GLU A 602 4.49 2.11 26.61
C GLU A 602 5.89 2.44 27.16
N LEU A 603 6.64 3.31 26.48
CA LEU A 603 8.02 3.66 26.80
C LEU A 603 8.16 5.01 27.53
N ASP A 604 7.07 5.74 27.76
CA ASP A 604 7.09 7.12 28.29
C ASP A 604 7.50 7.19 29.78
N ASP A 605 7.15 6.18 30.57
CA ASP A 605 7.38 6.15 32.02
C ASP A 605 8.73 5.51 32.41
N GLN A 606 9.65 5.31 31.46
CA GLN A 606 10.92 4.63 31.70
C GLN A 606 12.09 5.14 30.84
N ILE A 607 13.32 4.88 31.28
CA ILE A 607 14.58 5.28 30.61
C ILE A 607 15.53 4.10 30.35
N THR A 608 15.08 2.87 30.62
CA THR A 608 15.89 1.67 30.45
C THR A 608 16.06 1.34 28.96
N PHE A 609 14.97 1.41 28.19
CA PHE A 609 14.94 1.01 26.79
C PHE A 609 14.30 2.09 25.90
N ALA A 610 14.87 2.35 24.74
CA ALA A 610 14.24 3.13 23.68
C ALA A 610 13.35 2.22 22.80
N PRO A 611 12.73 2.73 21.72
CA PRO A 611 12.09 1.90 20.73
C PRO A 611 13.00 0.77 20.23
N THR A 612 12.43 -0.42 20.14
CA THR A 612 13.13 -1.56 19.54
C THR A 612 13.05 -1.45 18.03
N PHE A 613 14.19 -1.28 17.36
CA PHE A 613 14.29 -1.49 15.92
C PHE A 613 14.49 -2.99 15.67
N ALA A 614 13.59 -3.58 14.90
CA ALA A 614 13.58 -5.00 14.56
C ALA A 614 13.76 -5.18 13.05
N PHE A 615 14.44 -6.25 12.68
CA PHE A 615 14.62 -6.71 11.31
C PHE A 615 13.24 -7.02 10.71
N GLU A 616 12.91 -6.33 9.63
CA GLU A 616 11.64 -6.51 8.95
C GLU A 616 11.75 -7.60 7.88
N TYR A 617 12.68 -7.45 6.94
CA TYR A 617 12.87 -8.45 5.90
C TYR A 617 14.22 -8.34 5.16
N ASP A 618 14.60 -9.47 4.56
CA ASP A 618 15.67 -9.63 3.56
C ASP A 618 15.01 -9.67 2.17
N THR A 619 15.43 -8.81 1.26
CA THR A 619 14.78 -8.65 -0.06
C THR A 619 14.87 -9.92 -0.90
N ARG A 620 16.05 -10.53 -1.00
CA ARG A 620 16.26 -11.74 -1.80
C ARG A 620 15.53 -12.94 -1.22
N ALA A 621 15.58 -13.16 0.09
CA ALA A 621 14.92 -14.28 0.76
C ALA A 621 13.40 -14.17 0.65
N THR A 622 12.87 -12.94 0.66
CA THR A 622 11.43 -12.65 0.58
C THR A 622 10.89 -12.81 -0.84
N TYR A 623 11.58 -12.26 -1.85
CA TYR A 623 11.06 -12.20 -3.22
C TYR A 623 11.72 -13.17 -4.20
N GLY A 624 12.90 -13.71 -3.88
CA GLY A 624 13.72 -14.50 -4.79
C GLY A 624 13.39 -16.00 -4.89
N GLN A 625 12.55 -16.55 -4.00
CA GLN A 625 12.32 -18.01 -3.91
C GLN A 625 11.80 -18.63 -5.22
N ASN A 626 11.04 -17.87 -6.01
CA ASN A 626 10.44 -18.34 -7.27
C ASN A 626 11.21 -17.89 -8.52
N ILE A 627 12.37 -17.23 -8.36
CA ILE A 627 13.16 -16.72 -9.48
C ILE A 627 14.28 -17.73 -9.82
N SER A 628 14.03 -18.55 -10.84
CA SER A 628 15.03 -19.53 -11.30
C SER A 628 16.20 -18.85 -12.03
N GLY A 629 17.40 -19.38 -11.82
CA GLY A 629 18.60 -18.91 -12.54
C GLY A 629 19.31 -17.72 -11.91
N TRP A 630 18.87 -17.28 -10.72
CA TRP A 630 19.54 -16.26 -9.91
C TRP A 630 20.25 -16.91 -8.71
N GLY A 631 21.57 -16.87 -8.72
CA GLY A 631 22.42 -17.28 -7.61
C GLY A 631 22.49 -16.23 -6.49
N PRO A 632 23.12 -16.57 -5.35
CA PRO A 632 23.18 -15.70 -4.17
C PRO A 632 23.98 -14.42 -4.39
N ASN A 633 24.87 -14.37 -5.39
CA ASN A 633 25.71 -13.22 -5.72
C ASN A 633 25.25 -12.47 -6.98
N ASP A 634 24.16 -12.91 -7.62
CA ASP A 634 23.66 -12.25 -8.83
C ASP A 634 22.88 -11.00 -8.45
N PRO A 635 23.00 -9.88 -9.19
CA PRO A 635 22.44 -8.60 -8.76
C PRO A 635 20.91 -8.58 -8.76
N LEU A 636 20.30 -7.85 -7.83
CA LEU A 636 18.86 -7.53 -7.80
C LEU A 636 18.52 -6.47 -8.86
N ASN A 637 18.82 -6.77 -10.12
CA ASN A 637 18.70 -5.84 -11.24
C ASN A 637 17.26 -5.72 -11.76
N ALA A 638 17.07 -4.88 -12.80
CA ALA A 638 15.77 -4.61 -13.40
C ALA A 638 15.06 -5.87 -13.92
N THR A 639 15.81 -6.80 -14.51
CA THR A 639 15.27 -8.08 -15.02
C THR A 639 14.78 -8.95 -13.86
N TRP A 640 15.56 -9.05 -12.78
CA TRP A 640 15.15 -9.78 -11.58
C TRP A 640 13.85 -9.20 -11.01
N TRP A 641 13.79 -7.88 -10.82
CA TRP A 641 12.60 -7.20 -10.33
C TRP A 641 11.40 -7.34 -11.27
N HIS A 642 11.61 -7.34 -12.59
CA HIS A 642 10.55 -7.62 -13.54
C HIS A 642 9.97 -9.03 -13.33
N LEU A 643 10.85 -10.05 -13.23
CA LEU A 643 10.42 -11.42 -12.98
C LEU A 643 9.75 -11.58 -11.62
N VAL A 644 10.18 -10.84 -10.60
CA VAL A 644 9.47 -10.75 -9.32
C VAL A 644 8.06 -10.19 -9.55
N THR A 645 7.91 -9.09 -10.28
CA THR A 645 6.58 -8.51 -10.55
C THR A 645 5.67 -9.43 -11.37
N GLU A 646 6.20 -10.21 -12.32
CA GLU A 646 5.44 -11.22 -13.06
C GLU A 646 5.09 -12.44 -12.19
N GLY A 647 6.03 -12.87 -11.35
CA GLY A 647 5.90 -14.00 -10.43
C GLY A 647 4.99 -13.72 -9.24
N LEU A 648 4.65 -12.46 -8.98
CA LEU A 648 3.62 -12.05 -8.03
C LEU A 648 2.24 -12.14 -8.71
N PRO A 649 1.34 -13.06 -8.30
CA PRO A 649 -0.05 -13.00 -8.72
C PRO A 649 -0.62 -11.59 -8.49
N PRO A 650 -1.61 -11.12 -9.28
CA PRO A 650 -2.22 -9.80 -9.09
C PRO A 650 -2.73 -9.55 -7.66
N PHE A 651 -3.04 -10.63 -6.92
CA PHE A 651 -3.39 -10.61 -5.50
C PHE A 651 -2.19 -10.68 -4.54
N THR A 652 -1.06 -11.26 -4.92
CA THR A 652 0.16 -11.36 -4.10
C THR A 652 1.01 -10.08 -4.16
N CYS A 653 0.91 -9.33 -5.26
CA CYS A 653 1.28 -7.92 -5.30
C CYS A 653 0.47 -7.10 -4.26
N PHE A 654 -0.65 -7.63 -3.77
CA PHE A 654 -1.49 -7.05 -2.71
C PHE A 654 -1.30 -7.68 -1.31
N ILE A 655 -0.48 -8.73 -1.13
CA ILE A 655 -0.34 -9.49 0.13
C ILE A 655 1.11 -9.66 0.59
N LEU A 656 2.09 -9.68 -0.32
CA LEU A 656 3.51 -9.57 0.05
C LEU A 656 3.95 -8.11 0.01
N TRP A 657 3.57 -7.38 -1.04
CA TRP A 657 3.93 -5.97 -1.18
C TRP A 657 3.09 -5.06 -0.27
N LYS A 658 1.81 -5.37 -0.06
CA LYS A 658 0.92 -4.49 0.71
C LYS A 658 1.19 -4.51 2.22
N PRO A 659 1.49 -5.61 2.92
CA PRO A 659 1.92 -5.55 4.33
C PRO A 659 3.32 -4.96 4.52
N ILE A 660 4.22 -5.07 3.55
CA ILE A 660 5.51 -4.35 3.57
C ILE A 660 5.29 -2.85 3.29
N ARG A 661 4.25 -2.51 2.53
CA ARG A 661 3.75 -1.14 2.27
C ARG A 661 2.70 -0.61 3.28
N LEU A 662 2.16 -1.46 4.16
CA LEU A 662 1.05 -1.17 5.09
C LEU A 662 1.36 -1.59 6.54
N SER A 663 2.47 -2.27 6.83
CA SER A 663 3.07 -2.23 8.18
C SER A 663 3.37 -0.78 8.60
N SER A 664 3.29 0.12 7.62
CA SER A 664 3.46 1.55 7.66
C SER A 664 2.18 2.34 7.28
N ARG A 665 0.96 1.79 7.38
CA ARG A 665 -0.28 2.60 7.43
C ARG A 665 -1.34 1.97 8.33
N VAL A 666 -1.67 2.60 9.45
CA VAL A 666 -2.82 2.26 10.30
C VAL A 666 -4.02 3.15 9.95
N GLY A 667 -5.10 2.57 9.41
CA GLY A 667 -6.14 3.30 8.68
C GLY A 667 -6.87 4.44 9.42
N VAL A 668 -7.11 5.54 8.70
CA VAL A 668 -8.26 6.45 8.80
C VAL A 668 -8.57 6.95 7.38
N PRO A 669 -9.84 7.03 6.92
CA PRO A 669 -10.16 7.38 5.54
C PRO A 669 -10.23 8.91 5.34
N ASP A 670 -9.41 9.46 4.45
CA ASP A 670 -9.59 10.82 3.93
C ASP A 670 -10.42 10.86 2.65
N ILE A 671 -11.20 11.94 2.55
CA ILE A 671 -12.35 12.11 1.67
C ILE A 671 -11.89 12.43 0.24
N MET A 672 -11.91 11.45 -0.66
CA MET A 672 -11.82 11.68 -2.10
C MET A 672 -13.15 12.15 -2.70
N SER A 673 -13.06 13.07 -3.66
CA SER A 673 -14.17 13.62 -4.45
C SER A 673 -15.12 12.57 -5.06
N ILE A 674 -16.43 12.81 -4.89
CA ILE A 674 -17.59 11.94 -5.15
C ILE A 674 -17.72 11.44 -6.60
N LYS A 675 -17.12 12.11 -7.60
CA LYS A 675 -17.32 11.74 -9.02
C LYS A 675 -16.35 10.65 -9.51
N SER A 676 -15.09 10.69 -9.09
CA SER A 676 -14.08 9.68 -9.45
C SER A 676 -14.20 8.41 -8.59
N PHE A 677 -14.66 8.56 -7.35
CA PHE A 677 -15.00 7.44 -6.46
C PHE A 677 -16.08 6.54 -7.07
N ARG A 678 -17.12 7.12 -7.72
CA ARG A 678 -18.22 6.34 -8.30
C ARG A 678 -17.78 5.43 -9.45
N ALA A 679 -16.85 5.85 -10.31
CA ALA A 679 -16.38 5.04 -11.43
C ALA A 679 -15.37 3.97 -11.00
N PHE A 680 -14.44 4.33 -10.11
CA PHE A 680 -13.42 3.43 -9.58
C PHE A 680 -14.00 2.36 -8.64
N VAL A 681 -14.95 2.74 -7.78
CA VAL A 681 -15.66 1.81 -6.89
C VAL A 681 -16.63 0.93 -7.69
N LEU A 682 -17.32 1.45 -8.72
CA LEU A 682 -18.18 0.63 -9.56
C LEU A 682 -17.40 -0.45 -10.32
N PHE A 683 -16.22 -0.12 -10.86
CA PHE A 683 -15.36 -1.08 -11.56
C PHE A 683 -14.77 -2.13 -10.61
N ASN A 684 -14.28 -1.72 -9.44
CA ASN A 684 -13.70 -2.63 -8.45
C ASN A 684 -14.76 -3.47 -7.70
N PHE A 685 -15.93 -2.91 -7.39
CA PHE A 685 -17.02 -3.62 -6.71
C PHE A 685 -17.71 -4.63 -7.63
N LEU A 686 -17.83 -4.34 -8.93
CA LEU A 686 -18.33 -5.33 -9.91
C LEU A 686 -17.34 -6.47 -10.16
N ARG A 687 -16.02 -6.24 -9.99
CA ARG A 687 -14.96 -7.23 -10.22
C ARG A 687 -14.56 -8.03 -8.97
N HIS A 688 -14.62 -7.43 -7.79
CA HIS A 688 -14.11 -7.97 -6.53
C HIS A 688 -15.10 -7.95 -5.36
N GLY A 689 -16.21 -7.20 -5.45
CA GLY A 689 -17.23 -7.05 -4.40
C GLY A 689 -17.86 -8.36 -3.89
N PRO A 690 -18.05 -9.42 -4.71
CA PRO A 690 -18.50 -10.72 -4.20
C PRO A 690 -17.59 -11.33 -3.15
N ASN A 691 -16.26 -11.11 -3.25
CA ASN A 691 -15.28 -11.78 -2.38
C ASN A 691 -15.10 -11.06 -1.03
N ILE A 692 -15.21 -9.73 -1.02
CA ILE A 692 -15.07 -8.89 0.19
C ILE A 692 -16.27 -9.10 1.14
N MET A 693 -17.47 -9.28 0.59
CA MET A 693 -18.71 -9.51 1.35
C MET A 693 -18.86 -10.93 1.90
N LEU A 694 -18.07 -11.88 1.40
CA LEU A 694 -18.16 -13.29 1.80
C LEU A 694 -17.15 -13.69 2.88
N TYR A 695 -16.08 -12.91 3.10
CA TYR A 695 -15.00 -13.23 4.04
C TYR A 695 -14.58 -12.02 4.89
N PRO A 696 -15.25 -11.75 6.02
CA PRO A 696 -14.82 -10.71 6.95
C PRO A 696 -13.52 -11.04 7.71
N GLY A 697 -13.05 -12.30 7.68
CA GLY A 697 -11.74 -12.69 8.21
C GLY A 697 -10.53 -12.04 7.51
N ALA A 698 -10.75 -11.34 6.39
CA ALA A 698 -9.73 -10.53 5.71
C ALA A 698 -9.30 -9.28 6.51
N PHE A 699 -9.96 -8.98 7.63
CA PHE A 699 -9.72 -7.80 8.46
C PHE A 699 -9.12 -8.12 9.83
N GLU A 700 -8.81 -9.39 10.12
CA GLU A 700 -8.20 -9.76 11.40
C GLU A 700 -6.68 -9.94 11.30
N PRO A 701 -5.92 -9.35 12.24
CA PRO A 701 -4.45 -9.31 12.19
C PRO A 701 -3.76 -10.64 12.53
N SER A 702 -4.48 -11.71 12.93
CA SER A 702 -3.87 -12.99 13.35
C SER A 702 -4.82 -14.20 13.21
N PRO A 703 -4.30 -15.45 13.06
CA PRO A 703 -5.12 -16.66 12.96
C PRO A 703 -5.89 -16.95 14.27
N ARG A 704 -7.21 -17.15 14.18
CA ARG A 704 -8.08 -17.39 15.35
C ARG A 704 -7.76 -18.72 16.07
N GLN A 705 -7.80 -18.70 17.41
CA GLN A 705 -7.91 -19.92 18.21
C GLN A 705 -9.38 -20.27 18.42
N VAL A 706 -9.86 -21.30 17.71
CA VAL A 706 -11.22 -21.83 17.90
C VAL A 706 -11.21 -22.91 18.99
N HIS A 707 -12.21 -22.87 19.89
CA HIS A 707 -12.45 -23.92 20.88
C HIS A 707 -12.95 -25.20 20.20
N LEU A 708 -12.32 -26.34 20.51
CA LEU A 708 -12.72 -27.65 19.99
C LEU A 708 -14.00 -28.12 20.72
N PRO A 709 -14.84 -28.99 20.13
CA PRO A 709 -16.00 -29.56 20.83
C PRO A 709 -15.63 -30.22 22.18
N SER A 710 -14.40 -30.74 22.31
CA SER A 710 -13.87 -31.27 23.57
C SER A 710 -13.72 -30.24 24.68
N ALA A 711 -13.59 -28.94 24.37
CA ALA A 711 -13.55 -27.87 25.36
C ALA A 711 -14.87 -27.74 26.14
N TRP A 712 -15.96 -28.30 25.59
CA TRP A 712 -17.30 -28.28 26.14
C TRP A 712 -17.82 -29.70 26.49
N GLY A 713 -16.93 -30.68 26.59
CA GLY A 713 -17.28 -32.04 26.99
C GLY A 713 -17.91 -32.91 25.90
N LEU A 714 -17.98 -32.43 24.66
CA LEU A 714 -18.56 -33.17 23.53
C LEU A 714 -17.49 -34.06 22.87
N PRO A 715 -17.65 -35.40 22.86
CA PRO A 715 -16.71 -36.31 22.20
C PRO A 715 -16.83 -36.18 20.68
N TYR A 716 -15.70 -35.97 20.00
CA TYR A 716 -15.63 -35.79 18.56
C TYR A 716 -14.42 -36.50 17.94
N GLU A 717 -14.50 -36.87 16.66
CA GLU A 717 -13.36 -37.28 15.83
C GLU A 717 -13.05 -36.18 14.79
N ASP A 718 -11.77 -35.87 14.58
CA ASP A 718 -11.31 -34.92 13.56
C ASP A 718 -11.28 -35.63 12.20
N LEU A 719 -12.12 -35.16 11.27
CA LEU A 719 -12.18 -35.64 9.90
C LEU A 719 -11.53 -34.62 8.97
N THR A 720 -10.66 -35.09 8.08
CA THR A 720 -10.17 -34.30 6.96
C THR A 720 -10.78 -34.82 5.66
N LEU A 721 -11.81 -34.13 5.17
CA LEU A 721 -12.46 -34.44 3.91
C LEU A 721 -11.60 -33.92 2.77
N THR A 722 -11.16 -34.80 1.88
CA THR A 722 -10.39 -34.41 0.70
C THR A 722 -11.31 -34.31 -0.50
N THR A 723 -11.27 -33.16 -1.16
CA THR A 723 -12.14 -32.84 -2.28
C THR A 723 -11.55 -33.35 -3.60
N ALA A 724 -12.32 -33.42 -4.69
CA ALA A 724 -11.88 -33.92 -6.00
C ALA A 724 -10.78 -33.03 -6.63
N ASP A 725 -10.73 -31.76 -6.28
CA ASP A 725 -9.65 -30.81 -6.56
C ASP A 725 -8.56 -30.79 -5.47
N ARG A 726 -8.53 -31.81 -4.61
CA ARG A 726 -7.51 -32.12 -3.59
C ARG A 726 -7.39 -31.12 -2.45
N VAL A 727 -8.41 -30.33 -2.20
CA VAL A 727 -8.44 -29.46 -1.03
C VAL A 727 -8.91 -30.25 0.18
N LYS A 728 -8.40 -29.89 1.36
CA LYS A 728 -8.62 -30.60 2.61
C LYS A 728 -9.50 -29.76 3.52
N ILE A 729 -10.78 -30.10 3.58
CA ILE A 729 -11.76 -29.50 4.50
C ILE A 729 -11.65 -30.22 5.84
N ARG A 730 -11.51 -29.48 6.94
CA ARG A 730 -11.63 -30.07 8.28
C ARG A 730 -13.10 -30.09 8.73
N ALA A 731 -13.53 -31.20 9.31
CA ALA A 731 -14.85 -31.39 9.86
C ALA A 731 -14.76 -32.13 11.20
N TYR A 732 -15.73 -31.92 12.08
CA TYR A 732 -15.84 -32.64 13.34
C TYR A 732 -16.95 -33.69 13.22
N LEU A 733 -16.63 -34.96 13.50
CA LEU A 733 -17.61 -36.04 13.59
C LEU A 733 -18.03 -36.21 15.05
N LEU A 734 -19.30 -35.95 15.35
CA LEU A 734 -19.88 -36.14 16.68
C LEU A 734 -20.67 -37.44 16.71
N LEU A 735 -20.34 -38.33 17.65
CA LEU A 735 -21.00 -39.64 17.80
C LEU A 735 -22.15 -39.53 18.80
N GLN A 736 -23.32 -40.08 18.46
CA GLN A 736 -24.45 -40.13 19.38
C GLN A 736 -24.20 -41.19 20.48
N PRO A 737 -24.61 -40.95 21.75
CA PRO A 737 -24.46 -41.94 22.82
C PRO A 737 -25.24 -43.22 22.54
N GLU A 738 -24.62 -44.37 22.83
CA GLU A 738 -25.12 -45.72 22.56
C GLU A 738 -26.53 -45.95 23.16
N ARG A 739 -27.52 -46.29 22.32
CA ARG A 739 -28.76 -46.95 22.75
C ARG A 739 -28.96 -48.22 21.94
N GLU A 740 -29.05 -49.36 22.64
CA GLU A 740 -29.11 -50.70 22.07
C GLU A 740 -30.16 -50.83 20.96
N GLN A 741 -29.71 -50.99 19.70
CA GLN A 741 -30.56 -51.42 18.57
C GLN A 741 -29.85 -52.48 17.69
N PRO A 742 -30.61 -53.33 16.97
CA PRO A 742 -30.07 -54.52 16.32
C PRO A 742 -29.44 -54.23 14.95
N ARG A 743 -28.25 -54.78 14.72
CA ARG A 743 -27.40 -54.62 13.53
C ARG A 743 -28.12 -54.87 12.19
N LYS A 744 -28.04 -53.90 11.27
CA LYS A 744 -28.32 -54.09 9.82
C LYS A 744 -27.03 -54.37 9.04
N SER A 745 -27.13 -55.17 7.99
CA SER A 745 -26.01 -55.65 7.16
C SER A 745 -25.63 -54.74 5.98
N SER A 746 -26.19 -53.54 5.89
CA SER A 746 -25.75 -52.49 4.96
C SER A 746 -26.12 -51.12 5.50
N ILE A 747 -25.13 -50.28 5.80
CA ILE A 747 -25.31 -48.89 6.24
C ILE A 747 -25.45 -48.01 4.99
N ASP A 748 -26.56 -47.26 4.88
CA ASP A 748 -26.77 -46.25 3.85
C ASP A 748 -26.61 -44.86 4.50
N TYR A 749 -25.58 -44.11 4.11
CA TYR A 749 -25.07 -42.96 4.87
C TYR A 749 -25.82 -41.64 4.62
N SER A 750 -27.07 -41.45 5.04
CA SER A 750 -27.77 -40.17 4.78
C SER A 750 -27.41 -39.02 5.73
N ILE A 751 -27.41 -37.77 5.23
CA ILE A 751 -27.33 -36.57 6.06
C ILE A 751 -28.65 -36.41 6.83
N SER A 752 -28.60 -36.56 8.15
CA SER A 752 -29.80 -36.49 9.01
C SER A 752 -30.10 -35.08 9.52
N ALA A 753 -29.10 -34.20 9.64
CA ALA A 753 -29.28 -32.85 10.16
C ALA A 753 -28.30 -31.83 9.59
N ILE A 754 -28.68 -30.55 9.57
CA ILE A 754 -27.87 -29.39 9.16
C ILE A 754 -27.92 -28.33 10.26
N ILE A 755 -26.76 -27.79 10.65
CA ILE A 755 -26.65 -26.60 11.50
C ILE A 755 -26.05 -25.48 10.66
N ALA A 756 -26.70 -24.32 10.57
CA ALA A 756 -26.19 -23.16 9.85
C ALA A 756 -26.25 -21.89 10.71
N GLU A 757 -25.14 -21.18 10.78
CA GLU A 757 -24.96 -19.97 11.57
C GLU A 757 -24.87 -18.73 10.66
N ASN A 758 -25.41 -17.59 11.12
CA ASN A 758 -25.18 -16.24 10.58
C ASN A 758 -25.03 -16.22 9.05
N THR A 759 -26.10 -16.58 8.35
CA THR A 759 -26.10 -16.68 6.88
C THR A 759 -27.25 -15.86 6.27
N PHE A 760 -27.15 -15.57 4.98
CA PHE A 760 -28.02 -14.60 4.31
C PHE A 760 -29.00 -15.25 3.33
N THR A 761 -30.13 -14.57 3.09
CA THR A 761 -31.18 -15.05 2.19
C THR A 761 -30.75 -15.15 0.73
N SER A 762 -30.11 -14.08 0.23
CA SER A 762 -29.33 -14.09 -0.99
C SER A 762 -28.36 -12.92 -1.01
N LEU A 763 -27.25 -13.03 -1.75
CA LEU A 763 -26.28 -11.93 -1.81
C LEU A 763 -26.92 -10.66 -2.40
N ARG A 764 -27.78 -10.82 -3.41
CA ARG A 764 -28.59 -9.72 -3.94
C ARG A 764 -29.36 -8.98 -2.85
N ARG A 765 -29.98 -9.74 -1.94
CA ARG A 765 -30.82 -9.20 -0.87
C ARG A 765 -29.96 -8.58 0.24
N LEU A 766 -28.85 -9.22 0.60
CA LEU A 766 -27.88 -8.69 1.56
C LEU A 766 -27.33 -7.33 1.11
N ILE A 767 -26.95 -7.18 -0.16
CA ILE A 767 -26.48 -5.89 -0.72
C ILE A 767 -27.58 -4.82 -0.63
N GLN A 768 -28.85 -5.19 -0.87
CA GLN A 768 -29.96 -4.24 -0.79
C GLN A 768 -30.25 -3.78 0.64
N ASP A 769 -30.05 -4.67 1.62
CA ASP A 769 -30.39 -4.42 3.02
C ASP A 769 -29.20 -3.75 3.77
N VAL A 770 -27.94 -4.11 3.47
CA VAL A 770 -26.73 -3.56 4.12
C VAL A 770 -26.16 -2.34 3.37
N LEU A 771 -26.35 -2.24 2.05
CA LEU A 771 -25.81 -1.16 1.21
C LEU A 771 -26.89 -0.56 0.27
N PRO A 772 -27.91 0.14 0.81
CA PRO A 772 -29.08 0.57 0.02
C PRO A 772 -28.74 1.48 -1.18
N VAL A 773 -27.71 2.32 -1.03
CA VAL A 773 -27.19 3.23 -2.07
C VAL A 773 -26.69 2.47 -3.31
N PHE A 774 -26.27 1.21 -3.15
CA PHE A 774 -25.75 0.34 -4.20
C PHE A 774 -26.79 -0.68 -4.71
N SER A 775 -28.06 -0.54 -4.32
CA SER A 775 -29.15 -1.46 -4.73
C SER A 775 -29.33 -1.59 -6.25
N PHE A 776 -28.87 -0.63 -7.04
CA PHE A 776 -28.93 -0.65 -8.50
C PHE A 776 -28.00 -1.68 -9.15
N VAL A 777 -26.91 -2.10 -8.46
CA VAL A 777 -26.03 -3.19 -8.92
C VAL A 777 -26.48 -4.58 -8.45
N ALA A 778 -27.37 -4.65 -7.46
CA ALA A 778 -27.92 -5.90 -6.94
C ALA A 778 -28.49 -6.88 -8.01
N PRO A 779 -29.08 -6.44 -9.14
CA PRO A 779 -29.54 -7.34 -10.20
C PRO A 779 -28.44 -8.18 -10.90
N PHE A 780 -27.17 -7.78 -10.78
CA PHE A 780 -26.00 -8.48 -11.35
C PHE A 780 -25.54 -9.64 -10.46
N PHE A 781 -25.83 -9.60 -9.16
CA PHE A 781 -25.46 -10.63 -8.17
C PHE A 781 -26.58 -11.66 -7.99
N ARG A 782 -26.85 -12.48 -9.00
CA ARG A 782 -27.94 -13.48 -8.98
C ARG A 782 -27.57 -14.81 -8.32
N GLN A 783 -26.34 -14.94 -7.81
CA GLN A 783 -25.82 -16.16 -7.20
C GLN A 783 -26.23 -16.23 -5.71
N TRP A 784 -26.18 -17.45 -5.14
CA TRP A 784 -26.47 -17.74 -3.73
C TRP A 784 -27.87 -17.35 -3.28
N ASN A 785 -28.89 -18.09 -3.73
CA ASN A 785 -30.28 -17.92 -3.26
C ASN A 785 -30.59 -18.96 -2.18
N SER A 786 -30.05 -18.74 -0.98
CA SER A 786 -30.16 -19.62 0.18
C SER A 786 -31.62 -19.88 0.58
N VAL A 787 -32.50 -18.87 0.46
CA VAL A 787 -33.97 -19.02 0.70
C VAL A 787 -34.55 -20.14 -0.14
N ARG A 788 -34.27 -20.12 -1.45
CA ARG A 788 -34.77 -21.13 -2.36
C ARG A 788 -34.17 -22.51 -2.06
N ARG A 789 -32.91 -22.58 -1.65
CA ARG A 789 -32.22 -23.86 -1.35
C ARG A 789 -32.72 -24.51 -0.07
N LEU A 790 -32.90 -23.73 0.99
CA LEU A 790 -33.48 -24.21 2.24
C LEU A 790 -34.93 -24.69 2.05
N ALA A 791 -35.68 -24.06 1.14
CA ALA A 791 -37.00 -24.53 0.72
C ALA A 791 -36.97 -25.84 -0.12
N GLU A 792 -35.85 -26.14 -0.79
CA GLU A 792 -35.65 -27.36 -1.57
C GLU A 792 -35.16 -28.56 -0.72
N LEU A 793 -34.77 -28.35 0.55
CA LEU A 793 -34.29 -29.43 1.43
C LEU A 793 -35.38 -30.48 1.72
N PRO A 794 -35.05 -31.79 1.72
CA PRO A 794 -35.97 -32.84 2.13
C PRO A 794 -36.48 -32.59 3.56
N ARG A 795 -37.76 -32.86 3.83
CA ARG A 795 -38.34 -32.71 5.19
C ARG A 795 -37.78 -33.71 6.21
N THR A 796 -37.03 -34.72 5.75
CA THR A 796 -36.34 -35.70 6.58
C THR A 796 -35.01 -35.20 7.16
N VAL A 797 -34.51 -34.05 6.71
CA VAL A 797 -33.28 -33.45 7.24
C VAL A 797 -33.66 -32.43 8.30
N SER A 798 -33.24 -32.68 9.55
CA SER A 798 -33.49 -31.75 10.65
C SER A 798 -32.62 -30.50 10.50
N LEU A 799 -33.12 -29.30 10.84
CA LEU A 799 -32.41 -28.03 10.59
C LEU A 799 -32.30 -27.16 11.84
N LEU A 800 -31.09 -26.83 12.26
CA LEU A 800 -30.81 -25.79 13.25
C LEU A 800 -30.26 -24.54 12.55
N LEU A 801 -30.88 -23.40 12.79
CA LEU A 801 -30.37 -22.10 12.38
C LEU A 801 -29.96 -21.30 13.63
N LEU A 802 -28.73 -20.80 13.67
CA LEU A 802 -28.19 -20.01 14.77
C LEU A 802 -27.99 -18.56 14.29
N SER A 803 -28.63 -17.59 14.94
CA SER A 803 -28.61 -16.18 14.52
C SER A 803 -28.12 -15.27 15.65
N GLY A 804 -26.91 -14.75 15.52
CA GLY A 804 -26.39 -13.68 16.36
C GLY A 804 -27.23 -12.42 16.19
N GLN A 805 -27.69 -11.83 17.30
CA GLN A 805 -28.55 -10.65 17.29
C GLN A 805 -27.76 -9.33 17.17
N ARG A 806 -26.44 -9.39 17.32
CA ARG A 806 -25.50 -8.26 17.15
C ARG A 806 -24.64 -8.39 15.90
N ASP A 807 -25.01 -9.31 15.00
CA ASP A 807 -24.30 -9.53 13.74
C ASP A 807 -24.25 -8.24 12.91
N GLU A 808 -23.03 -7.72 12.78
CA GLU A 808 -22.67 -6.47 12.12
C GLU A 808 -22.59 -6.60 10.60
N VAL A 809 -22.62 -7.82 10.06
CA VAL A 809 -22.46 -8.13 8.63
C VAL A 809 -23.76 -8.61 8.01
N ILE A 810 -24.48 -9.53 8.66
CA ILE A 810 -25.73 -10.13 8.19
C ILE A 810 -26.85 -9.75 9.15
N PRO A 811 -27.79 -8.89 8.73
CA PRO A 811 -28.91 -8.52 9.58
C PRO A 811 -29.71 -9.76 10.03
N PRO A 812 -30.08 -9.89 11.32
CA PRO A 812 -30.79 -11.07 11.85
C PRO A 812 -32.11 -11.39 11.13
N ALA A 813 -32.70 -10.39 10.46
CA ALA A 813 -33.89 -10.57 9.61
C ALA A 813 -33.68 -11.59 8.47
N HIS A 814 -32.44 -11.77 7.98
CA HIS A 814 -32.15 -12.77 6.94
C HIS A 814 -32.31 -14.19 7.48
N MET A 815 -31.81 -14.49 8.68
CA MET A 815 -31.94 -15.82 9.30
C MET A 815 -33.40 -16.16 9.63
N ARG A 816 -34.19 -15.18 10.08
CA ARG A 816 -35.65 -15.34 10.23
C ARG A 816 -36.33 -15.65 8.90
N GLN A 817 -36.00 -14.93 7.82
CA GLN A 817 -36.55 -15.20 6.48
C GLN A 817 -36.16 -16.59 5.95
N LEU A 818 -34.95 -17.06 6.25
CA LEU A 818 -34.49 -18.40 5.91
C LEU A 818 -35.28 -19.49 6.66
N TRP A 819 -35.48 -19.30 7.97
CA TRP A 819 -36.29 -20.17 8.80
C TRP A 819 -37.75 -20.25 8.29
N GLU A 820 -38.35 -19.11 7.98
CA GLU A 820 -39.70 -19.05 7.43
C GLU A 820 -39.80 -19.70 6.03
N ALA A 821 -38.74 -19.68 5.24
CA ALA A 821 -38.71 -20.33 3.93
C ALA A 821 -38.53 -21.85 4.05
N ALA A 822 -37.70 -22.30 5.00
CA ALA A 822 -37.50 -23.70 5.33
C ALA A 822 -38.80 -24.36 5.84
N THR A 823 -39.62 -23.61 6.59
CA THR A 823 -40.88 -24.10 7.18
C THR A 823 -42.08 -24.02 6.25
N ARG A 824 -42.09 -23.14 5.23
CA ARG A 824 -43.22 -22.93 4.29
C ARG A 824 -43.21 -23.79 3.01
N ALA A 825 -42.18 -24.61 2.75
CA ALA A 825 -42.02 -25.31 1.47
C ALA A 825 -43.11 -26.38 1.20
N SER A 826 -43.99 -26.14 0.21
CA SER A 826 -45.05 -27.05 -0.26
C SER A 826 -44.55 -27.94 -1.43
N PRO A 827 -44.95 -29.22 -1.56
CA PRO A 827 -44.33 -30.17 -2.48
C PRO A 827 -44.93 -30.10 -3.89
N VAL A 828 -44.41 -29.26 -4.80
CA VAL A 828 -44.70 -29.39 -6.25
C VAL A 828 -43.49 -29.01 -7.11
N PRO A 829 -43.04 -29.85 -8.07
CA PRO A 829 -41.97 -29.51 -9.01
C PRO A 829 -42.50 -28.60 -10.14
N PHE A 830 -41.91 -27.43 -10.33
CA PHE A 830 -42.34 -26.48 -11.38
C PHE A 830 -41.71 -26.82 -12.75
N SER A 831 -42.53 -27.35 -13.65
CA SER A 831 -42.20 -27.55 -15.07
C SER A 831 -42.13 -26.21 -15.82
N ARG A 832 -41.15 -26.08 -16.73
CA ARG A 832 -40.92 -24.89 -17.56
C ARG A 832 -42.08 -24.66 -18.55
N SER A 833 -42.77 -23.52 -18.43
CA SER A 833 -43.66 -23.00 -19.47
C SER A 833 -43.45 -21.49 -19.70
N LYS A 834 -43.84 -21.08 -20.91
CA LYS A 834 -43.37 -19.94 -21.72
C LYS A 834 -43.75 -18.53 -21.18
N LYS A 835 -42.95 -17.56 -21.67
CA LYS A 835 -43.13 -16.08 -21.63
C LYS A 835 -44.59 -15.60 -21.53
N ARG A 836 -44.88 -14.67 -20.61
CA ARG A 836 -45.96 -13.68 -20.76
C ARG A 836 -45.61 -12.34 -20.09
N LYS A 837 -46.18 -11.28 -20.68
CA LYS A 837 -45.92 -9.84 -20.50
C LYS A 837 -46.41 -9.26 -19.16
N ALA A 838 -45.89 -8.07 -18.88
CA ALA A 838 -46.12 -7.20 -17.73
C ALA A 838 -47.60 -6.84 -17.43
N GLY A 839 -47.87 -6.62 -16.14
CA GLY A 839 -48.97 -5.81 -15.62
C GLY A 839 -50.07 -6.57 -14.88
N SER A 840 -49.99 -6.62 -13.54
CA SER A 840 -51.09 -6.33 -12.61
C SER A 840 -50.72 -6.66 -11.16
N ARG A 841 -51.21 -5.81 -10.25
CA ARG A 841 -51.06 -5.84 -8.79
C ARG A 841 -52.11 -6.82 -8.24
N LEU A 842 -51.73 -7.84 -7.49
CA LEU A 842 -52.69 -8.68 -6.75
C LEU A 842 -52.27 -8.84 -5.29
N LYS A 843 -53.24 -8.47 -4.44
CA LYS A 843 -53.25 -8.50 -2.98
C LYS A 843 -53.13 -9.94 -2.47
N PHE A 844 -52.40 -10.09 -1.38
CA PHE A 844 -52.46 -11.25 -0.50
C PHE A 844 -53.84 -11.31 0.14
N GLU A 845 -54.53 -12.43 -0.04
CA GLU A 845 -55.62 -12.86 0.83
C GLU A 845 -55.16 -14.17 1.47
N GLN A 846 -54.84 -14.05 2.75
CA GLN A 846 -54.42 -15.10 3.64
C GLN A 846 -55.67 -15.52 4.39
N ASP A 847 -56.20 -16.72 4.12
CA ASP A 847 -56.83 -17.53 5.17
C ASP A 847 -57.18 -18.96 4.74
N ARG A 848 -56.71 -19.89 5.57
CA ARG A 848 -57.29 -21.22 5.88
C ARG A 848 -57.18 -22.36 4.86
N LEU A 849 -56.05 -23.05 4.92
CA LEU A 849 -55.93 -24.52 5.02
C LEU A 849 -54.59 -24.75 5.77
N GLY A 850 -54.58 -25.13 7.04
CA GLY A 850 -54.73 -26.52 7.49
C GLY A 850 -53.35 -27.03 7.91
N ALA A 851 -53.18 -27.40 9.18
CA ALA A 851 -51.91 -27.79 9.80
C ALA A 851 -51.16 -28.87 8.99
N GLU A 852 -50.08 -28.51 8.30
CA GLU A 852 -49.26 -29.42 7.50
C GLU A 852 -47.78 -29.37 7.91
N LEU A 853 -47.37 -30.33 8.77
CA LEU A 853 -46.00 -30.85 8.94
C LEU A 853 -44.88 -29.78 8.94
N MET A 854 -44.66 -29.11 10.07
CA MET A 854 -43.46 -28.28 10.29
C MET A 854 -42.20 -29.17 10.17
N ARG A 855 -41.15 -28.67 9.50
CA ARG A 855 -39.84 -29.34 9.44
C ARG A 855 -39.28 -29.48 10.86
N ASP A 856 -38.72 -30.65 11.17
CA ASP A 856 -37.98 -30.86 12.42
C ASP A 856 -36.73 -29.97 12.44
N GLY A 857 -36.63 -29.09 13.42
CA GLY A 857 -35.64 -28.02 13.41
C GLY A 857 -35.98 -26.85 14.31
N ARG A 858 -35.01 -25.95 14.49
CA ARG A 858 -35.15 -24.76 15.34
C ARG A 858 -34.38 -23.58 14.77
N LEU A 859 -34.91 -22.38 14.93
CA LEU A 859 -34.13 -21.13 14.86
C LEU A 859 -33.83 -20.70 16.29
N VAL A 860 -32.57 -20.46 16.61
CA VAL A 860 -32.14 -19.93 17.90
C VAL A 860 -31.49 -18.58 17.68
N GLU A 861 -32.03 -17.58 18.37
CA GLU A 861 -31.53 -16.21 18.35
C GLU A 861 -30.61 -16.01 19.57
N ILE A 862 -29.36 -15.62 19.30
CA ILE A 862 -28.29 -15.54 20.30
C ILE A 862 -28.06 -14.05 20.63
N PRO A 863 -28.51 -13.55 21.81
CA PRO A 863 -28.55 -12.11 22.10
C PRO A 863 -27.19 -11.41 22.10
N GLY A 864 -26.13 -12.11 22.47
CA GLY A 864 -24.75 -11.60 22.50
C GLY A 864 -23.99 -11.78 21.19
N GLY A 865 -24.49 -12.59 20.25
CA GLY A 865 -23.70 -13.05 19.11
C GLY A 865 -23.42 -11.98 18.05
N SER A 866 -22.13 -11.74 17.78
CA SER A 866 -21.60 -10.99 16.63
C SER A 866 -21.43 -11.91 15.41
N HIS A 867 -21.08 -11.38 14.24
CA HIS A 867 -20.92 -12.21 13.04
C HIS A 867 -19.90 -13.35 13.22
N ASN A 868 -18.83 -13.10 13.99
CA ASN A 868 -17.70 -14.00 14.16
C ASN A 868 -17.64 -14.74 15.51
N ASP A 869 -18.37 -14.26 16.53
CA ASP A 869 -18.25 -14.74 17.92
C ASP A 869 -19.60 -15.20 18.49
N THR A 870 -20.55 -15.55 17.61
CA THR A 870 -21.87 -16.07 18.05
C THR A 870 -21.75 -17.39 18.84
N TRP A 871 -20.68 -18.14 18.63
CA TRP A 871 -20.34 -19.38 19.33
C TRP A 871 -19.77 -19.20 20.74
N ASP A 872 -19.29 -18.00 21.10
CA ASP A 872 -18.78 -17.68 22.44
C ASP A 872 -19.91 -17.46 23.45
N ASP A 873 -21.13 -17.22 22.98
CA ASP A 873 -22.29 -17.10 23.85
C ASP A 873 -22.61 -18.49 24.44
N PRO A 874 -22.71 -18.63 25.79
CA PRO A 874 -22.99 -19.91 26.43
C PRO A 874 -24.25 -20.61 25.89
N THR A 875 -25.22 -19.83 25.42
CA THR A 875 -26.48 -20.36 24.87
C THR A 875 -26.32 -21.02 23.50
N TYR A 876 -25.20 -20.82 22.81
CA TYR A 876 -24.91 -21.43 21.52
C TYR A 876 -24.75 -22.95 21.63
N TRP A 877 -23.86 -23.41 22.50
CA TRP A 877 -23.56 -24.83 22.64
C TRP A 877 -24.69 -25.60 23.33
N ASP A 878 -25.39 -24.97 24.28
CA ASP A 878 -26.64 -25.50 24.84
C ASP A 878 -27.69 -25.77 23.75
N ALA A 879 -27.80 -24.87 22.76
CA ALA A 879 -28.73 -25.03 21.64
C ALA A 879 -28.29 -26.12 20.66
N VAL A 880 -26.99 -26.26 20.41
CA VAL A 880 -26.42 -27.33 19.58
C VAL A 880 -26.61 -28.68 20.26
N GLU A 881 -26.27 -28.81 21.55
CA GLU A 881 -26.44 -30.04 22.32
C GLU A 881 -27.90 -30.47 22.37
N ALA A 882 -28.82 -29.57 22.76
CA ALA A 882 -30.25 -29.88 22.79
C ALA A 882 -30.83 -30.25 21.41
N PHE A 883 -30.29 -29.69 20.32
CA PHE A 883 -30.70 -30.07 18.96
C PHE A 883 -30.21 -31.47 18.60
N ILE A 884 -28.96 -31.82 18.94
CA ILE A 884 -28.37 -33.13 18.68
C ILE A 884 -29.08 -34.22 19.49
N GLU A 885 -29.38 -33.97 20.76
CA GLU A 885 -30.14 -34.88 21.62
C GLU A 885 -31.58 -35.11 21.13
N GLY A 886 -32.15 -34.10 20.45
CA GLY A 886 -33.51 -34.14 19.91
C GLY A 886 -33.67 -34.84 18.56
N LEU A 887 -32.59 -35.26 17.89
CA LEU A 887 -32.67 -35.89 16.57
C LEU A 887 -33.34 -37.27 16.62
N PRO A 888 -34.32 -37.58 15.74
CA PRO A 888 -35.03 -38.85 15.75
C PRO A 888 -34.12 -40.02 15.34
N VAL A 889 -34.08 -41.07 16.16
CA VAL A 889 -33.20 -42.24 15.98
C VAL A 889 -33.69 -43.21 14.87
N ASP A 890 -34.95 -43.13 14.44
CA ASP A 890 -35.62 -44.21 13.68
C ASP A 890 -36.06 -43.89 12.22
N SER A 891 -35.59 -42.83 11.55
CA SER A 891 -36.08 -42.51 10.19
C SER A 891 -35.48 -43.35 9.04
N PHE A 892 -34.84 -44.50 9.32
CA PHE A 892 -34.39 -45.47 8.30
C PHE A 892 -35.16 -46.80 8.34
N THR A 893 -36.50 -46.70 8.32
CA THR A 893 -37.38 -47.83 7.99
C THR A 893 -38.38 -47.48 6.89
N LYS A 894 -37.88 -47.25 5.66
CA LYS A 894 -38.37 -47.89 4.43
C LYS A 894 -37.59 -47.49 3.19
#